data_AF-A0A5B9P764-F1
#
_entry.id   AF-A0A5B9P764-F1
#
_cell.length_a   1.000
_cell.length_b   1.000
_cell.length_c   1.000
_cell.angle_alpha   90.00
_cell.angle_beta   90.00
_cell.angle_gamma   90.00
#
_symmetry.space_group_name_H-M   'P 1'
#
loop_
_entity.id
_entity.type
_entity.pdbx_description
1 polymer ?
#
loop_
_entity_poly.entity_id
_entity_poly.type
_entity_poly.pdbx_seq_one_letter_code
_entity_poly.pdbx_strand_id
1 'polypeptide(L)'
;MSDIQDRVALLGQRAGDGCEEALRELDQLICSDPRAKKAWLELAWLSAQLPLTATLCGHVVAKQNQSPRSSTTSLTRWLAIAATLLMATGIAYVVFFSSRNSESELAQGQSPGPDLVEKANDVFDANTLEESAETEVILASPAQPEFNNLAHPANRGGLKGGVVVNDDPLPEVISFNFHVRPILSENCYYCHGPDPNHREADLRLDTSEGAESVVEVGHPQDSELISRILDEDPGSQMPPPESGRVISERQKRILAAWIEQGAKYESHWAFTKVQRPELPSVKDDRWPRNEIDQFVLAKLESKDIDPSKRAEPEVLVRRMYLDLIGLPPTPEQSQEFCESFQNDSDAAIDSLADKLLASEHYGERMALPWLDAARYSDSNGFQQDGDRAQWPWRDWVVDAYNDNMPFDQFTIEQLAGDLLPEPTRKQLIATAFNRNHMLNGEGGAIVEEQRNNYVFDRVDTTATTWLGLTMACAQCHDHKYDPITHEDYYQFFAYFNNVDENGGVNVRNGRLQVGTPFIDNPTEEQTRQLETIEAEIAPVNQSLSDADAEITKALRAWEDKNRDDPPSMNRNVFNALKKTPEERNRGEEKLLKDWYLLNAAKDQWKQLKQKQNALYSKKSGVKSTVVTVMIMRDRKKPRKTTIFDRGAYDAPTEEVAANVPHFLPPLPEGADANRLSLAKWLVDRDNPLTSRVAVNRYWQTFFGIGIVKTSEDFGVQSELPSHPDLLDWLAVEFMESGWDVKHMHRLIVTSETYLQSSRFRADLHDVDPENRLLARSPRFRLPTTLIRDAALSTSGLLHKQIGGPPVYPWQPDGLWREFSLEKFAYKPSTGDSLHRRSLYTFWRRTVAPPNMFDSANRQACTVKLSRTNTPLQALVLLNDPVFVEAFCGLASMVLSQSPGSDEQIVRLAFEHATGRKPNQAELGSLLSALEDSREFYAEHVDDAAAYVSIGEAVAVPEDDQAKVTLASLASVVQIIMNTDEFMTRE
;
A
#
# COMPACT_ATOMS: atom_id res chain seq x y z
N MET A 1 20.61 50.89 -17.15
CA MET A 1 19.40 50.04 -17.16
C MET A 1 18.31 50.58 -16.24
N SER A 2 18.63 51.21 -15.11
CA SER A 2 17.63 51.76 -14.16
C SER A 2 16.63 52.74 -14.81
N ASP A 3 17.09 53.65 -15.67
CA ASP A 3 16.24 54.72 -16.24
C ASP A 3 15.09 54.22 -17.16
N ILE A 4 15.26 53.08 -17.85
CA ILE A 4 14.21 52.50 -18.71
C ILE A 4 13.20 51.68 -17.90
N GLN A 5 13.67 50.91 -16.91
CA GLN A 5 12.81 50.11 -16.05
C GLN A 5 11.90 51.02 -15.20
N ASP A 6 12.45 52.10 -14.64
CA ASP A 6 11.69 53.07 -13.85
C ASP A 6 10.65 53.80 -14.71
N ARG A 7 11.00 54.12 -15.97
CA ARG A 7 10.08 54.77 -16.91
C ARG A 7 8.95 53.85 -17.36
N VAL A 8 9.24 52.56 -17.61
CA VAL A 8 8.23 51.53 -17.92
C VAL A 8 7.30 51.30 -16.72
N ALA A 9 7.84 51.24 -15.50
CA ALA A 9 7.04 51.08 -14.28
C ALA A 9 6.13 52.30 -14.04
N LEU A 10 6.65 53.52 -14.19
CA LEU A 10 5.87 54.75 -14.01
C LEU A 10 4.75 54.90 -15.06
N LEU A 11 5.05 54.61 -16.33
CA LEU A 11 4.03 54.62 -17.39
C LEU A 11 3.00 53.51 -17.19
N GLY A 12 3.42 52.32 -16.75
CA GLY A 12 2.54 51.20 -16.40
C GLY A 12 1.59 51.53 -15.24
N GLN A 13 2.08 52.17 -14.18
CA GLN A 13 1.27 52.62 -13.06
C GLN A 13 0.21 53.64 -13.51
N ARG A 14 0.64 54.68 -14.25
CA ARG A 14 -0.28 55.72 -14.75
C ARG A 14 -1.31 55.17 -15.75
N ALA A 15 -0.93 54.18 -16.56
CA ALA A 15 -1.83 53.46 -17.44
C ALA A 15 -2.86 52.65 -16.65
N GLY A 16 -2.45 51.97 -15.57
CA GLY A 16 -3.33 51.25 -14.63
C GLY A 16 -4.33 52.17 -13.91
N ASP A 17 -3.93 53.41 -13.61
CA ASP A 17 -4.80 54.45 -13.05
C ASP A 17 -5.74 55.09 -14.10
N GLY A 18 -5.75 54.60 -15.35
CA GLY A 18 -6.68 54.99 -16.41
C GLY A 18 -6.21 56.14 -17.31
N CYS A 19 -4.92 56.50 -17.30
CA CYS A 19 -4.37 57.53 -18.19
C CYS A 19 -4.09 56.97 -19.60
N GLU A 20 -4.97 57.23 -20.56
CA GLU A 20 -4.82 56.75 -21.95
C GLU A 20 -3.54 57.22 -22.65
N GLU A 21 -3.06 58.43 -22.32
CA GLU A 21 -1.85 59.00 -22.93
C GLU A 21 -0.58 58.26 -22.48
N ALA A 22 -0.52 57.86 -21.19
CA ALA A 22 0.56 57.01 -20.68
C ALA A 22 0.54 55.61 -21.29
N LEU A 23 -0.66 55.08 -21.61
CA LEU A 23 -0.84 53.77 -22.22
C LEU A 23 -0.31 53.76 -23.68
N ARG A 24 -0.54 54.85 -24.43
CA ARG A 24 0.04 55.02 -25.77
C ARG A 24 1.56 55.23 -25.74
N GLU A 25 2.05 56.02 -24.80
CA GLU A 25 3.50 56.21 -24.62
C GLU A 25 4.21 54.90 -24.24
N LEU A 26 3.60 54.10 -23.38
CA LEU A 26 4.12 52.80 -22.98
C LEU A 26 4.19 51.82 -24.16
N ASP A 27 3.11 51.73 -24.94
CA ASP A 27 3.06 50.87 -26.13
C ASP A 27 4.12 51.28 -27.17
N GLN A 28 4.27 52.58 -27.41
CA GLN A 28 5.27 53.11 -28.32
C GLN A 28 6.71 52.85 -27.80
N LEU A 29 6.93 52.97 -26.48
CA LEU A 29 8.23 52.70 -25.86
C LEU A 29 8.60 51.21 -25.91
N ILE A 30 7.64 50.32 -25.66
CA ILE A 30 7.82 48.86 -25.75
C ILE A 30 8.07 48.41 -27.18
N CYS A 31 7.38 49.01 -28.16
CA CYS A 31 7.58 48.67 -29.56
C CYS A 31 8.89 49.21 -30.13
N SER A 32 9.44 50.28 -29.57
CA SER A 32 10.65 50.96 -30.11
C SER A 32 11.95 50.63 -29.38
N ASP A 33 11.93 50.23 -28.11
CA ASP A 33 13.13 49.81 -27.36
C ASP A 33 12.98 48.37 -26.81
N PRO A 34 13.78 47.39 -27.28
CA PRO A 34 13.73 46.01 -26.82
C PRO A 34 13.96 45.85 -25.31
N ARG A 35 14.70 46.77 -24.67
CA ARG A 35 14.95 46.74 -23.22
C ARG A 35 13.72 47.16 -22.44
N ALA A 36 12.92 48.09 -22.97
CA ALA A 36 11.63 48.46 -22.39
C ALA A 36 10.61 47.33 -22.53
N LYS A 37 10.61 46.62 -23.67
CA LYS A 37 9.80 45.41 -23.87
C LYS A 37 10.15 44.31 -22.88
N LYS A 38 11.44 44.05 -22.67
CA LYS A 38 11.91 43.07 -21.68
C LYS A 38 11.49 43.47 -20.25
N ALA A 39 11.72 44.73 -19.86
CA ALA A 39 11.30 45.24 -18.55
C ALA A 39 9.79 45.15 -18.31
N TRP A 40 8.98 45.42 -19.34
CA TRP A 40 7.52 45.29 -19.26
C TRP A 40 7.07 43.84 -19.10
N LEU A 41 7.67 42.91 -19.85
CA LEU A 41 7.38 41.47 -19.73
C LEU A 41 7.80 40.91 -18.37
N GLU A 42 8.93 41.36 -17.82
CA GLU A 42 9.36 40.98 -16.47
C GLU A 42 8.41 41.51 -15.39
N LEU A 43 7.92 42.76 -15.50
CA LEU A 43 6.90 43.31 -14.61
C LEU A 43 5.54 42.61 -14.75
N ALA A 44 5.14 42.26 -15.97
CA ALA A 44 3.91 41.50 -16.24
C ALA A 44 4.00 40.07 -15.68
N TRP A 45 5.18 39.45 -15.76
CA TRP A 45 5.44 38.14 -15.19
C TRP A 45 5.49 38.17 -13.66
N LEU A 46 6.16 39.15 -13.05
CA LEU A 46 6.18 39.37 -11.60
C LEU A 46 4.77 39.66 -11.03
N SER A 47 3.96 40.45 -11.73
CA SER A 47 2.57 40.71 -11.32
C SER A 47 1.65 39.51 -11.50
N ALA A 48 1.94 38.61 -12.45
CA ALA A 48 1.25 37.33 -12.59
C ALA A 48 1.68 36.29 -11.53
N GLN A 49 2.80 36.51 -10.83
CA GLN A 49 3.31 35.63 -9.77
C GLN A 49 3.04 36.10 -8.35
N LEU A 50 2.53 37.33 -8.14
CA LEU A 50 2.19 37.81 -6.81
C LEU A 50 0.79 37.29 -6.39
N PRO A 51 0.67 36.55 -5.26
CA PRO A 51 -0.63 36.20 -4.71
C PRO A 51 -1.38 37.46 -4.27
N LEU A 52 -2.70 37.40 -4.37
CA LEU A 52 -3.68 38.42 -3.97
C LEU A 52 -3.74 38.58 -2.43
N THR A 53 -2.60 38.77 -1.77
CA THR A 53 -2.46 38.86 -0.32
C THR A 53 -1.73 40.14 0.06
N ALA A 54 -2.30 41.27 -0.31
CA ALA A 54 -2.08 42.56 0.37
C ALA A 54 -3.06 43.61 -0.15
N THR A 55 -4.33 43.50 0.27
CA THR A 55 -5.03 44.72 0.71
C THR A 55 -4.41 45.15 2.04
N LEU A 56 -3.14 45.59 2.01
CA LEU A 56 -2.58 46.58 2.93
C LEU A 56 -3.46 47.83 2.76
N CYS A 57 -4.16 48.41 3.72
CA CYS A 57 -4.04 48.40 5.17
C CYS A 57 -5.45 48.53 5.77
N GLY A 58 -5.87 47.57 6.61
CA GLY A 58 -7.10 47.64 7.40
C GLY A 58 -6.88 47.39 8.89
N HIS A 59 -5.64 47.46 9.38
CA HIS A 59 -5.28 47.23 10.78
C HIS A 59 -4.95 48.53 11.55
N VAL A 60 -5.71 49.59 11.29
CA VAL A 60 -5.93 50.68 12.25
C VAL A 60 -7.44 50.84 12.35
N VAL A 61 -7.96 50.96 13.56
CA VAL A 61 -9.40 50.92 13.94
C VAL A 61 -9.93 49.51 14.30
N ALA A 62 -9.27 48.87 15.26
CA ALA A 62 -10.02 48.18 16.31
C ALA A 62 -10.12 49.13 17.52
N LYS A 63 -11.30 49.72 17.74
CA LYS A 63 -11.92 50.13 19.03
C LYS A 63 -12.92 51.27 18.82
N GLN A 64 -14.20 50.94 18.69
CA GLN A 64 -15.31 51.57 19.44
C GLN A 64 -16.67 51.00 18.99
N ASN A 65 -17.27 50.25 19.91
CA ASN A 65 -18.68 50.13 20.27
C ASN A 65 -19.80 50.73 19.37
N GLN A 66 -20.88 49.92 19.29
CA GLN A 66 -22.33 50.24 19.12
C GLN A 66 -22.95 50.18 17.71
N SER A 67 -23.91 49.25 17.58
CA SER A 67 -24.94 49.12 16.52
C SER A 67 -25.92 50.33 16.46
N PRO A 68 -26.91 50.46 15.52
CA PRO A 68 -27.22 49.71 14.28
C PRO A 68 -27.56 50.61 13.04
N ARG A 69 -27.83 49.97 11.89
CA ARG A 69 -28.53 50.45 10.65
C ARG A 69 -27.77 51.34 9.65
N SER A 70 -27.58 50.85 8.42
CA SER A 70 -28.37 51.19 7.22
C SER A 70 -27.63 50.88 5.91
N SER A 71 -28.39 50.86 4.82
CA SER A 71 -28.17 50.30 3.48
C SER A 71 -27.17 51.05 2.60
N THR A 72 -26.13 50.36 2.10
CA THR A 72 -25.42 50.68 0.83
C THR A 72 -24.55 49.49 0.35
N THR A 73 -25.17 48.44 -0.17
CA THR A 73 -24.48 47.29 -0.81
C THR A 73 -24.77 47.22 -2.31
N SER A 74 -24.43 48.28 -3.07
CA SER A 74 -24.48 48.19 -4.54
C SER A 74 -23.23 48.70 -5.25
N LEU A 75 -22.50 49.71 -4.74
CA LEU A 75 -21.40 50.31 -5.51
C LEU A 75 -20.14 49.43 -5.61
N THR A 76 -19.73 48.79 -4.52
CA THR A 76 -18.54 47.92 -4.46
C THR A 76 -18.71 46.61 -5.24
N ARG A 77 -19.94 46.11 -5.35
CA ARG A 77 -20.24 44.89 -6.14
C ARG A 77 -20.24 45.17 -7.65
N TRP A 78 -20.68 46.37 -8.06
CA TRP A 78 -20.64 46.80 -9.46
C TRP A 78 -19.22 47.15 -9.93
N LEU A 79 -18.39 47.74 -9.07
CA LEU A 79 -16.98 48.01 -9.38
C LEU A 79 -16.15 46.72 -9.51
N ALA A 80 -16.42 45.70 -8.68
CA ALA A 80 -15.76 44.40 -8.80
C ALA A 80 -16.12 43.68 -10.11
N ILE A 81 -17.40 43.68 -10.51
CA ILE A 81 -17.86 43.05 -11.75
C ILE A 81 -17.32 43.79 -13.00
N ALA A 82 -17.23 45.12 -12.96
CA ALA A 82 -16.64 45.90 -14.06
C ALA A 82 -15.14 45.62 -14.23
N ALA A 83 -14.39 45.46 -13.13
CA ALA A 83 -12.96 45.13 -13.16
C ALA A 83 -12.70 43.71 -13.70
N THR A 84 -13.53 42.72 -13.37
CA THR A 84 -13.40 41.36 -13.90
C THR A 84 -13.74 41.27 -15.39
N LEU A 85 -14.73 42.05 -15.86
CA LEU A 85 -15.10 42.10 -17.29
C LEU A 85 -14.04 42.81 -18.15
N LEU A 86 -13.35 43.82 -17.62
CA LEU A 86 -12.24 44.50 -18.31
C LEU A 86 -10.98 43.63 -18.41
N MET A 87 -10.68 42.82 -17.40
CA MET A 87 -9.56 41.85 -17.47
C MET A 87 -9.85 40.69 -18.43
N ALA A 88 -11.09 40.17 -18.45
CA ALA A 88 -11.47 39.11 -19.38
C ALA A 88 -11.46 39.56 -20.85
N THR A 89 -11.79 40.84 -21.12
CA THR A 89 -11.71 41.41 -22.48
C THR A 89 -10.28 41.71 -22.91
N GLY A 90 -9.39 42.11 -22.00
CA GLY A 90 -7.96 42.28 -22.30
C GLY A 90 -7.26 40.97 -22.68
N ILE A 91 -7.53 39.89 -21.95
CA ILE A 91 -6.95 38.56 -22.22
C ILE A 91 -7.48 37.98 -23.54
N ALA A 92 -8.79 38.12 -23.82
CA ALA A 92 -9.37 37.69 -25.09
C ALA A 92 -8.82 38.48 -26.29
N TYR A 93 -8.51 39.77 -26.12
CA TYR A 93 -7.96 40.61 -27.19
C TYR A 93 -6.50 40.28 -27.51
N VAL A 94 -5.69 39.92 -26.50
CA VAL A 94 -4.28 39.51 -26.66
C VAL A 94 -4.16 38.14 -27.34
N VAL A 95 -5.05 37.20 -27.01
CA VAL A 95 -5.10 35.87 -27.67
C VAL A 95 -5.54 36.00 -29.13
N PHE A 96 -6.54 36.84 -29.42
CA PHE A 96 -7.07 37.02 -30.78
C PHE A 96 -6.13 37.80 -31.72
N PHE A 97 -5.26 38.68 -31.20
CA PHE A 97 -4.26 39.39 -32.01
C PHE A 97 -2.94 38.62 -32.16
N SER A 98 -2.52 37.85 -31.15
CA SER A 98 -1.33 36.97 -31.28
C SER A 98 -1.57 35.84 -32.28
N SER A 99 -2.80 35.31 -32.38
CA SER A 99 -3.14 34.27 -33.36
C SER A 99 -3.18 34.79 -34.81
N ARG A 100 -3.25 36.11 -35.02
CA ARG A 100 -3.33 36.71 -36.36
C ARG A 100 -1.97 36.98 -36.99
N ASN A 101 -0.91 37.10 -36.19
CA ASN A 101 0.47 37.21 -36.69
C ASN A 101 1.13 35.84 -36.92
N SER A 102 0.65 34.76 -36.28
CA SER A 102 1.14 33.40 -36.57
C SER A 102 0.54 32.80 -37.85
N GLU A 103 -0.60 33.30 -38.33
CA GLU A 103 -1.19 32.87 -39.62
C GLU A 103 -0.53 33.52 -40.85
N SER A 104 0.22 34.61 -40.72
CA SER A 104 0.91 35.22 -41.87
C SER A 104 2.24 34.55 -42.24
N GLU A 105 2.84 33.76 -41.36
CA GLU A 105 4.09 33.04 -41.63
C GLU A 105 3.88 31.59 -42.09
N LEU A 106 2.69 31.01 -41.87
CA LEU A 106 2.31 29.69 -42.38
C LEU A 106 1.79 29.70 -43.83
N ALA A 107 1.67 30.87 -44.46
CA ALA A 107 1.11 31.03 -45.81
C ALA A 107 2.14 30.98 -46.97
N GLN A 108 3.43 30.69 -46.72
CA GLN A 108 4.48 30.67 -47.77
C GLN A 108 5.28 29.35 -47.91
N GLY A 109 4.72 28.20 -47.51
CA GLY A 109 5.03 26.90 -48.11
C GLY A 109 6.51 26.53 -48.34
N GLN A 110 7.40 26.70 -47.37
CA GLN A 110 8.76 26.12 -47.38
C GLN A 110 9.04 25.40 -46.05
N SER A 111 9.46 24.14 -46.15
CA SER A 111 9.92 23.32 -45.01
C SER A 111 11.35 23.72 -44.63
N PRO A 112 11.69 23.87 -43.33
CA PRO A 112 13.08 24.00 -42.90
C PRO A 112 13.70 22.61 -42.68
N GLY A 113 14.91 22.41 -43.23
CA GLY A 113 15.76 21.25 -43.01
C GLY A 113 16.50 21.26 -41.66
N PRO A 114 17.39 20.27 -41.40
CA PRO A 114 17.83 19.88 -40.05
C PRO A 114 18.90 20.79 -39.40
N ASP A 115 19.13 22.00 -39.89
CA ASP A 115 20.26 22.86 -39.49
C ASP A 115 19.94 23.88 -38.36
N LEU A 116 18.75 23.79 -37.75
CA LEU A 116 18.32 24.70 -36.67
C LEU A 116 18.44 24.11 -35.26
N VAL A 117 18.76 22.83 -35.13
CA VAL A 117 18.97 22.17 -33.82
C VAL A 117 20.41 22.33 -33.33
N GLU A 118 21.38 22.55 -34.22
CA GLU A 118 22.80 22.64 -33.84
C GLU A 118 23.24 24.03 -33.34
N LYS A 119 22.46 25.10 -33.59
CA LYS A 119 22.79 26.46 -33.13
C LYS A 119 22.17 26.90 -31.81
N ALA A 120 21.32 26.07 -31.20
CA ALA A 120 20.73 26.35 -29.89
C ALA A 120 21.58 25.79 -28.72
N ASN A 121 22.46 24.82 -28.99
CA ASN A 121 23.27 24.16 -27.97
C ASN A 121 24.60 24.89 -27.66
N ASP A 122 25.07 25.79 -28.52
CA ASP A 122 26.36 26.51 -28.33
C ASP A 122 26.27 27.75 -27.41
N VAL A 123 25.10 28.09 -26.85
CA VAL A 123 24.93 29.28 -25.99
C VAL A 123 24.90 28.94 -24.50
N PHE A 124 24.85 27.65 -24.12
CA PHE A 124 24.73 27.24 -22.72
C PHE A 124 26.00 26.68 -22.07
N ASP A 125 27.11 26.56 -22.81
CA ASP A 125 28.30 25.80 -22.36
C ASP A 125 29.55 26.64 -22.06
N ALA A 126 29.38 27.88 -21.57
CA ALA A 126 30.50 28.68 -21.09
C ALA A 126 30.12 29.58 -19.90
N ASN A 127 30.24 29.06 -18.68
CA ASN A 127 30.90 29.72 -17.53
C ASN A 127 30.76 28.89 -16.25
N THR A 128 31.87 28.34 -15.79
CA THR A 128 32.04 27.66 -14.51
C THR A 128 32.68 28.59 -13.45
N LEU A 129 32.27 28.36 -12.18
CA LEU A 129 32.95 28.62 -10.89
C LEU A 129 32.78 30.00 -10.22
N GLU A 130 32.03 30.05 -9.10
CA GLU A 130 32.58 30.14 -7.73
C GLU A 130 31.47 30.02 -6.64
N GLU A 131 31.79 29.24 -5.61
CA GLU A 131 31.24 29.09 -4.23
C GLU A 131 29.91 29.75 -3.80
N SER A 132 28.94 28.94 -3.37
CA SER A 132 28.54 28.81 -1.94
C SER A 132 27.27 27.95 -1.82
N ALA A 133 27.22 27.15 -0.75
CA ALA A 133 26.18 26.19 -0.44
C ALA A 133 24.87 26.87 -0.04
N GLU A 134 23.74 26.33 -0.48
CA GLU A 134 22.54 26.08 0.33
C GLU A 134 21.45 25.36 -0.50
N THR A 135 21.07 24.18 0.00
CA THR A 135 19.80 23.47 -0.08
C THR A 135 18.78 23.86 -1.17
N GLU A 136 18.59 22.98 -2.17
CA GLU A 136 17.36 22.96 -2.98
C GLU A 136 16.83 21.53 -3.19
N VAL A 137 15.52 21.44 -2.96
CA VAL A 137 14.64 20.28 -3.06
C VAL A 137 14.34 19.99 -4.53
N ILE A 138 14.66 18.79 -5.01
CA ILE A 138 14.34 18.36 -6.38
C ILE A 138 12.94 17.75 -6.39
N LEU A 139 11.98 18.47 -6.97
CA LEU A 139 10.71 17.95 -7.46
C LEU A 139 10.94 17.24 -8.81
N ALA A 140 10.81 15.92 -8.84
CA ALA A 140 10.75 15.13 -10.08
C ALA A 140 9.31 14.66 -10.33
N SER A 141 8.80 14.94 -11.54
CA SER A 141 7.55 14.38 -12.09
C SER A 141 7.73 12.89 -12.39
N PRO A 142 6.73 12.00 -12.18
CA PRO A 142 6.91 10.58 -12.39
C PRO A 142 6.81 10.26 -13.89
N ALA A 143 7.96 10.03 -14.52
CA ALA A 143 8.03 9.10 -15.64
C ALA A 143 7.64 7.71 -15.12
N GLN A 144 6.96 6.93 -15.98
CA GLN A 144 6.78 5.49 -15.83
C GLN A 144 8.07 4.87 -15.29
N PRO A 145 8.03 3.94 -14.32
CA PRO A 145 9.24 3.23 -13.93
C PRO A 145 9.64 2.40 -15.15
N GLU A 146 10.56 2.93 -15.95
CA GLU A 146 11.46 2.06 -16.69
C GLU A 146 12.03 1.12 -15.64
N PHE A 147 11.78 -0.18 -15.83
CA PHE A 147 12.49 -1.24 -15.14
C PHE A 147 13.96 -1.09 -15.53
N ASN A 148 14.65 -0.15 -14.89
CA ASN A 148 16.07 -0.22 -14.73
C ASN A 148 16.28 -1.52 -13.98
N ASN A 149 16.73 -2.52 -14.74
CA ASN A 149 17.54 -3.59 -14.19
C ASN A 149 18.48 -2.93 -13.19
N LEU A 150 18.20 -3.13 -11.91
CA LEU A 150 19.25 -3.14 -10.92
C LEU A 150 20.15 -4.30 -11.33
N ALA A 151 21.02 -4.03 -12.31
CA ALA A 151 22.38 -4.48 -12.18
C ALA A 151 22.72 -4.20 -10.72
N HIS A 152 22.94 -5.28 -9.97
CA HIS A 152 23.55 -5.21 -8.66
C HIS A 152 24.55 -4.05 -8.66
N PRO A 153 24.55 -3.15 -7.67
CA PRO A 153 25.65 -2.23 -7.55
C PRO A 153 26.90 -3.10 -7.47
N ALA A 154 27.67 -3.14 -8.57
CA ALA A 154 29.03 -3.59 -8.54
C ALA A 154 29.66 -2.79 -7.43
N ASN A 155 29.98 -3.48 -6.33
CA ASN A 155 30.58 -2.94 -5.12
C ASN A 155 31.72 -2.00 -5.50
N ARG A 156 31.46 -0.69 -5.61
CA ARG A 156 32.49 0.35 -5.63
C ARG A 156 32.80 0.73 -4.20
N GLY A 157 33.22 -0.28 -3.46
CA GLY A 157 33.80 -0.19 -2.14
C GLY A 157 34.74 -1.38 -2.10
N GLY A 158 36.06 -1.12 -2.04
CA GLY A 158 37.09 -2.13 -2.05
C GLY A 158 37.00 -3.02 -0.81
N LEU A 159 36.10 -4.00 -0.84
CA LEU A 159 36.26 -5.26 -0.15
C LEU A 159 36.88 -6.20 -1.19
N LYS A 160 38.16 -6.51 -1.00
CA LYS A 160 38.73 -7.75 -1.49
C LYS A 160 38.01 -8.90 -0.77
N GLY A 161 36.76 -9.15 -1.14
CA GLY A 161 36.14 -10.44 -0.95
C GLY A 161 36.95 -11.39 -1.81
N GLY A 162 37.81 -12.17 -1.17
CA GLY A 162 38.41 -13.29 -1.85
C GLY A 162 37.29 -14.07 -2.50
N VAL A 163 37.36 -14.23 -3.82
CA VAL A 163 36.85 -15.44 -4.43
C VAL A 163 37.61 -16.54 -3.69
N VAL A 164 36.95 -17.15 -2.70
CA VAL A 164 37.38 -18.46 -2.27
C VAL A 164 37.18 -19.29 -3.52
N VAL A 165 38.28 -19.52 -4.25
CA VAL A 165 38.38 -20.63 -5.19
C VAL A 165 38.29 -21.86 -4.30
N ASN A 166 37.06 -22.22 -3.91
CA ASN A 166 36.84 -23.38 -3.09
C ASN A 166 37.01 -24.56 -4.03
N ASP A 167 38.04 -25.37 -3.78
CA ASP A 167 38.16 -26.73 -4.25
C ASP A 167 37.09 -27.63 -3.60
N ASP A 168 35.88 -27.11 -3.39
CA ASP A 168 34.76 -27.86 -2.85
C ASP A 168 34.45 -29.01 -3.82
N PRO A 169 34.39 -30.25 -3.32
CA PRO A 169 34.10 -31.41 -4.16
C PRO A 169 32.76 -31.21 -4.87
N LEU A 170 32.67 -31.70 -6.11
CA LEU A 170 31.40 -31.76 -6.81
C LEU A 170 30.48 -32.76 -6.07
N PRO A 171 29.17 -32.50 -6.03
CA PRO A 171 28.20 -33.51 -5.62
C PRO A 171 28.38 -34.79 -6.45
N GLU A 172 28.20 -35.96 -5.83
CA GLU A 172 28.29 -37.24 -6.52
C GLU A 172 27.26 -37.34 -7.66
N VAL A 173 26.04 -36.84 -7.41
CA VAL A 173 24.95 -36.75 -8.40
C VAL A 173 24.62 -35.29 -8.68
N ILE A 174 24.70 -34.90 -9.95
CA ILE A 174 24.42 -33.54 -10.39
C ILE A 174 22.92 -33.40 -10.73
N SER A 175 22.15 -32.83 -9.81
CA SER A 175 20.77 -32.40 -10.09
C SER A 175 20.72 -31.21 -11.04
N PHE A 176 19.81 -31.27 -12.01
CA PHE A 176 19.57 -30.17 -12.93
C PHE A 176 19.03 -28.94 -12.19
N ASN A 177 18.05 -29.11 -11.30
CA ASN A 177 17.43 -27.99 -10.57
C ASN A 177 18.40 -27.27 -9.62
N PHE A 178 19.20 -28.01 -8.85
CA PHE A 178 20.02 -27.43 -7.78
C PHE A 178 21.43 -27.03 -8.22
N HIS A 179 21.96 -27.58 -9.33
CA HIS A 179 23.34 -27.35 -9.74
C HIS A 179 23.48 -26.77 -11.15
N VAL A 180 22.67 -27.22 -12.12
CA VAL A 180 22.85 -26.85 -13.55
C VAL A 180 22.01 -25.64 -13.93
N ARG A 181 20.71 -25.67 -13.66
CA ARG A 181 19.76 -24.62 -14.00
C ARG A 181 20.18 -23.25 -13.47
N PRO A 182 20.66 -23.08 -12.22
CA PRO A 182 21.13 -21.77 -11.75
C PRO A 182 22.29 -21.21 -12.58
N ILE A 183 23.19 -22.09 -13.06
CA ILE A 183 24.31 -21.69 -13.93
C ILE A 183 23.77 -21.22 -15.28
N LEU A 184 22.88 -22.00 -15.89
CA LEU A 184 22.31 -21.67 -17.20
C LEU A 184 21.38 -20.45 -17.16
N SER A 185 20.58 -20.30 -16.10
CA SER A 185 19.67 -19.15 -15.94
C SER A 185 20.42 -17.86 -15.69
N GLU A 186 21.50 -17.92 -14.90
CA GLU A 186 22.38 -16.77 -14.68
C GLU A 186 23.21 -16.45 -15.93
N ASN A 187 23.73 -17.43 -16.67
CA ASN A 187 24.76 -17.15 -17.68
C ASN A 187 24.27 -17.23 -19.13
N CYS A 188 23.18 -17.95 -19.41
CA CYS A 188 22.82 -18.36 -20.77
C CYS A 188 21.38 -18.01 -21.18
N TYR A 189 20.40 -18.05 -20.27
CA TYR A 189 18.98 -17.91 -20.64
C TYR A 189 18.60 -16.53 -21.19
N TYR A 190 19.43 -15.50 -20.99
CA TYR A 190 19.21 -14.20 -21.62
C TYR A 190 19.16 -14.32 -23.15
N CYS A 191 20.09 -15.08 -23.75
CA CYS A 191 20.19 -15.28 -25.21
C CYS A 191 19.66 -16.65 -25.67
N HIS A 192 19.61 -17.65 -24.78
CA HIS A 192 19.24 -19.03 -25.12
C HIS A 192 18.11 -19.58 -24.24
N GLY A 193 17.20 -18.70 -23.80
CA GLY A 193 16.07 -19.03 -22.93
C GLY A 193 14.71 -18.98 -23.64
N PRO A 194 13.61 -18.89 -22.87
CA PRO A 194 12.26 -19.03 -23.40
C PRO A 194 11.81 -17.88 -24.31
N ASP A 195 12.25 -16.63 -24.09
CA ASP A 195 11.79 -15.47 -24.89
C ASP A 195 12.34 -15.48 -26.33
N PRO A 196 11.48 -15.66 -27.37
CA PRO A 196 11.93 -15.72 -28.75
C PRO A 196 12.45 -14.37 -29.28
N ASN A 197 12.13 -13.23 -28.66
CA ASN A 197 12.56 -11.91 -29.16
C ASN A 197 14.04 -11.62 -28.88
N HIS A 198 14.63 -12.29 -27.89
CA HIS A 198 16.04 -12.17 -27.52
C HIS A 198 16.83 -13.45 -27.84
N ARG A 199 16.18 -14.46 -28.44
CA ARG A 199 16.78 -15.76 -28.67
C ARG A 199 17.77 -15.73 -29.83
N GLU A 200 18.99 -16.15 -29.55
CA GLU A 200 20.05 -16.29 -30.52
C GLU A 200 20.20 -17.75 -30.97
N ALA A 201 20.53 -17.93 -32.26
CA ALA A 201 20.74 -19.23 -32.91
C ALA A 201 19.56 -20.20 -32.80
N ASP A 202 18.34 -19.71 -32.50
CA ASP A 202 17.16 -20.52 -32.16
C ASP A 202 17.41 -21.55 -31.04
N LEU A 203 18.48 -21.39 -30.26
CA LEU A 203 18.92 -22.33 -29.23
C LEU A 203 18.13 -22.14 -27.93
N ARG A 204 17.71 -23.25 -27.32
CA ARG A 204 16.90 -23.29 -26.10
C ARG A 204 17.60 -24.17 -25.06
N LEU A 205 18.37 -23.58 -24.16
CA LEU A 205 19.07 -24.30 -23.10
C LEU A 205 18.15 -24.60 -21.89
N ASP A 206 16.97 -24.00 -21.85
CA ASP A 206 15.95 -24.21 -20.82
C ASP A 206 15.11 -25.48 -21.00
N THR A 207 15.17 -26.12 -22.19
CA THR A 207 14.48 -27.39 -22.48
C THR A 207 15.46 -28.44 -22.99
N SER A 208 15.12 -29.72 -22.82
CA SER A 208 15.96 -30.82 -23.28
C SER A 208 16.04 -30.85 -24.80
N GLU A 209 14.88 -30.79 -25.47
CA GLU A 209 14.76 -30.83 -26.93
C GLU A 209 15.47 -29.64 -27.59
N GLY A 210 15.48 -28.50 -26.91
CA GLY A 210 16.12 -27.28 -27.36
C GLY A 210 17.64 -27.31 -27.29
N ALA A 211 18.21 -28.13 -26.41
CA ALA A 211 19.65 -28.22 -26.16
C ALA A 211 20.31 -29.41 -26.87
N GLU A 212 19.54 -30.29 -27.53
CA GLU A 212 20.05 -31.50 -28.20
C GLU A 212 21.15 -31.22 -29.23
N SER A 213 21.14 -30.04 -29.86
CA SER A 213 22.15 -29.66 -30.86
C SER A 213 23.51 -29.31 -30.26
N VAL A 214 23.60 -29.03 -28.96
CA VAL A 214 24.83 -28.56 -28.29
C VAL A 214 25.25 -29.41 -27.09
N VAL A 215 24.43 -30.39 -26.70
CA VAL A 215 24.69 -31.31 -25.60
C VAL A 215 24.73 -32.75 -26.11
N GLU A 216 25.93 -33.33 -26.15
CA GLU A 216 26.16 -34.74 -26.49
C GLU A 216 26.13 -35.59 -25.20
N VAL A 217 25.00 -36.24 -24.96
CA VAL A 217 24.71 -37.00 -23.74
C VAL A 217 25.80 -38.04 -23.45
N GLY A 218 26.39 -37.99 -22.25
CA GLY A 218 27.46 -38.89 -21.81
C GLY A 218 28.86 -38.56 -22.36
N HIS A 219 28.97 -37.55 -23.23
CA HIS A 219 30.21 -37.19 -23.93
C HIS A 219 30.48 -35.67 -23.82
N PRO A 220 30.89 -35.17 -22.64
CA PRO A 220 31.12 -33.74 -22.43
C PRO A 220 32.17 -33.15 -23.38
N GLN A 221 33.18 -33.92 -23.76
CA GLN A 221 34.22 -33.48 -24.71
C GLN A 221 33.71 -33.28 -26.14
N ASP A 222 32.60 -33.92 -26.51
CA ASP A 222 31.98 -33.82 -27.83
C ASP A 222 30.83 -32.79 -27.83
N SER A 223 30.47 -32.25 -26.67
CA SER A 223 29.40 -31.26 -26.52
C SER A 223 29.86 -29.85 -26.87
N GLU A 224 29.18 -29.20 -27.83
CA GLU A 224 29.48 -27.82 -28.21
C GLU A 224 29.34 -26.86 -27.01
N LEU A 225 28.35 -27.07 -26.14
CA LEU A 225 28.19 -26.27 -24.91
C LEU A 225 29.49 -26.21 -24.10
N ILE A 226 30.16 -27.36 -23.90
CA ILE A 226 31.40 -27.45 -23.13
C ILE A 226 32.56 -26.81 -23.89
N SER A 227 32.64 -27.02 -25.21
CA SER A 227 33.66 -26.36 -26.04
C SER A 227 33.57 -24.84 -25.93
N ARG A 228 32.35 -24.27 -26.00
CA ARG A 228 32.13 -22.82 -25.99
C ARG A 228 32.45 -22.17 -24.65
N ILE A 229 32.16 -22.83 -23.52
CA ILE A 229 32.48 -22.29 -22.18
C ILE A 229 33.96 -22.44 -21.79
N LEU A 230 34.70 -23.29 -22.51
CA LEU A 230 36.15 -23.48 -22.34
C LEU A 230 36.98 -22.69 -23.34
N ASP A 231 36.37 -22.14 -24.40
CA ASP A 231 37.08 -21.37 -25.40
C ASP A 231 37.65 -20.08 -24.82
N GLU A 232 38.84 -19.70 -25.27
CA GLU A 232 39.53 -18.47 -24.88
C GLU A 232 39.43 -17.39 -25.97
N ASP A 233 38.98 -17.76 -27.18
CA ASP A 233 38.78 -16.79 -28.26
C ASP A 233 37.50 -15.96 -28.02
N PRO A 234 37.58 -14.63 -27.86
CA PRO A 234 36.43 -13.79 -27.56
C PRO A 234 35.28 -13.87 -28.57
N GLY A 235 35.55 -14.27 -29.82
CA GLY A 235 34.54 -14.39 -30.86
C GLY A 235 33.73 -15.70 -30.81
N SER A 236 34.19 -16.69 -30.05
CA SER A 236 33.58 -18.02 -29.97
C SER A 236 33.24 -18.44 -28.53
N GLN A 237 33.90 -17.85 -27.54
CA GLN A 237 33.63 -18.03 -26.12
C GLN A 237 32.17 -17.66 -25.76
N MET A 238 31.55 -18.50 -24.94
CA MET A 238 30.24 -18.22 -24.33
C MET A 238 30.31 -18.31 -22.79
N PRO A 239 29.68 -17.38 -22.04
CA PRO A 239 29.04 -16.15 -22.52
C PRO A 239 30.06 -15.19 -23.16
N PRO A 240 29.66 -14.37 -24.14
CA PRO A 240 30.56 -13.43 -24.79
C PRO A 240 31.12 -12.43 -23.76
N PRO A 241 32.40 -12.01 -23.84
CA PRO A 241 33.00 -11.10 -22.85
C PRO A 241 32.22 -9.78 -22.65
N GLU A 242 31.59 -9.27 -23.70
CA GLU A 242 30.74 -8.07 -23.68
C GLU A 242 29.45 -8.23 -22.85
N SER A 243 29.02 -9.46 -22.59
CA SER A 243 27.87 -9.74 -21.70
C SER A 243 28.16 -9.41 -20.24
N GLY A 244 29.46 -9.35 -19.86
CA GLY A 244 29.91 -9.17 -18.48
C GLY A 244 29.64 -10.38 -17.56
N ARG A 245 29.14 -11.50 -18.11
CA ARG A 245 28.86 -12.73 -17.36
C ARG A 245 30.07 -13.66 -17.39
N VAL A 246 30.34 -14.33 -16.27
CA VAL A 246 31.52 -15.19 -16.11
C VAL A 246 31.11 -16.50 -15.46
N ILE A 247 31.42 -17.61 -16.13
CA ILE A 247 31.24 -18.94 -15.57
C ILE A 247 32.52 -19.34 -14.85
N SER A 248 32.42 -19.62 -13.54
CA SER A 248 33.54 -20.10 -12.73
C SER A 248 33.99 -21.51 -13.11
N GLU A 249 35.25 -21.85 -12.81
CA GLU A 249 35.79 -23.20 -13.07
C GLU A 249 34.96 -24.32 -12.42
N ARG A 250 34.41 -24.08 -11.23
CA ARG A 250 33.51 -25.04 -10.57
C ARG A 250 32.20 -25.22 -11.35
N GLN A 251 31.61 -24.13 -11.84
CA GLN A 251 30.39 -24.19 -12.65
C GLN A 251 30.62 -24.93 -13.97
N LYS A 252 31.76 -24.68 -14.65
CA LYS A 252 32.15 -25.45 -15.86
C LYS A 252 32.25 -26.94 -15.57
N ARG A 253 32.89 -27.31 -14.46
CA ARG A 253 33.00 -28.71 -14.00
C ARG A 253 31.63 -29.34 -13.67
N ILE A 254 30.70 -28.58 -13.09
CA ILE A 254 29.32 -29.04 -12.86
C ILE A 254 28.62 -29.36 -14.18
N LEU A 255 28.70 -28.47 -15.16
CA LEU A 255 28.09 -28.68 -16.48
C LEU A 255 28.68 -29.91 -17.18
N ALA A 256 30.00 -30.07 -17.16
CA ALA A 256 30.66 -31.24 -17.74
C ALA A 256 30.24 -32.54 -17.04
N ALA A 257 30.23 -32.57 -15.71
CA ALA A 257 29.82 -33.73 -14.93
C ALA A 257 28.33 -34.08 -15.13
N TRP A 258 27.46 -33.08 -15.27
CA TRP A 258 26.05 -33.31 -15.59
C TRP A 258 25.88 -34.00 -16.96
N ILE A 259 26.61 -33.56 -17.98
CA ILE A 259 26.57 -34.18 -19.31
C ILE A 259 27.11 -35.61 -19.25
N GLU A 260 28.23 -35.82 -18.55
CA GLU A 260 28.80 -37.15 -18.32
C GLU A 260 27.80 -38.09 -17.62
N GLN A 261 27.00 -37.57 -16.68
CA GLN A 261 25.95 -38.28 -15.96
C GLN A 261 24.64 -38.45 -16.77
N GLY A 262 24.66 -38.13 -18.06
CA GLY A 262 23.53 -38.36 -18.97
C GLY A 262 22.62 -37.14 -19.20
N ALA A 263 23.07 -35.94 -18.84
CA ALA A 263 22.42 -34.65 -19.12
C ALA A 263 20.90 -34.62 -18.82
N LYS A 264 20.47 -35.27 -17.73
CA LYS A 264 19.05 -35.38 -17.41
C LYS A 264 18.47 -34.01 -17.10
N TYR A 265 17.51 -33.56 -17.90
CA TYR A 265 16.70 -32.37 -17.62
C TYR A 265 15.60 -32.69 -16.59
N GLU A 266 15.34 -31.73 -15.71
CA GLU A 266 14.28 -31.81 -14.70
C GLU A 266 13.34 -30.61 -14.86
N SER A 267 12.03 -30.80 -14.68
CA SER A 267 11.08 -29.69 -14.49
C SER A 267 11.49 -28.85 -13.28
N HIS A 268 11.17 -27.55 -13.30
CA HIS A 268 11.54 -26.67 -12.19
C HIS A 268 10.99 -27.20 -10.87
N TRP A 269 11.80 -27.22 -9.81
CA TRP A 269 11.43 -27.81 -8.52
C TRP A 269 10.08 -27.28 -8.02
N ALA A 270 9.82 -25.98 -8.16
CA ALA A 270 8.58 -25.33 -7.70
C ALA A 270 7.35 -25.66 -8.55
N PHE A 271 7.51 -26.12 -9.80
CA PHE A 271 6.40 -26.42 -10.72
C PHE A 271 6.03 -27.91 -10.72
N THR A 272 6.70 -28.70 -9.90
CA THR A 272 6.37 -30.11 -9.70
C THR A 272 5.40 -30.28 -8.53
N LYS A 273 4.44 -31.21 -8.68
CA LYS A 273 3.46 -31.53 -7.63
C LYS A 273 4.15 -31.83 -6.30
N VAL A 274 3.69 -31.17 -5.22
CA VAL A 274 4.26 -31.35 -3.87
C VAL A 274 4.01 -32.77 -3.37
N GLN A 275 5.08 -33.42 -2.94
CA GLN A 275 5.05 -34.75 -2.31
C GLN A 275 5.53 -34.63 -0.85
N ARG A 276 5.01 -35.47 0.04
CA ARG A 276 5.45 -35.50 1.44
C ARG A 276 6.80 -36.23 1.48
N PRO A 277 7.91 -35.57 1.83
CA PRO A 277 9.20 -36.24 1.93
C PRO A 277 9.23 -37.13 3.18
N GLU A 278 10.11 -38.14 3.14
CA GLU A 278 10.41 -38.95 4.32
C GLU A 278 11.15 -38.11 5.37
N LEU A 279 10.91 -38.39 6.64
CA LEU A 279 11.61 -37.70 7.72
C LEU A 279 13.08 -38.16 7.76
N PRO A 280 14.05 -37.23 7.81
CA PRO A 280 15.46 -37.59 7.82
C PRO A 280 15.86 -38.20 9.16
N SER A 281 16.77 -39.17 9.13
CA SER A 281 17.39 -39.69 10.34
C SER A 281 18.41 -38.69 10.91
N VAL A 282 18.32 -38.41 12.21
CA VAL A 282 19.24 -37.52 12.94
C VAL A 282 20.08 -38.31 13.96
N LYS A 283 21.25 -37.79 14.32
CA LYS A 283 22.15 -38.39 15.32
C LYS A 283 21.66 -38.13 16.74
N ASP A 284 21.15 -36.93 17.06
CA ASP A 284 20.55 -36.62 18.36
C ASP A 284 19.01 -36.62 18.27
N ASP A 285 18.40 -37.76 18.58
CA ASP A 285 16.96 -37.97 18.54
C ASP A 285 16.19 -37.25 19.67
N ARG A 286 16.89 -36.64 20.63
CA ARG A 286 16.30 -35.94 21.77
C ARG A 286 16.10 -34.44 21.55
N TRP A 287 16.80 -33.84 20.60
CA TRP A 287 16.66 -32.42 20.32
C TRP A 287 15.34 -32.11 19.60
N PRO A 288 14.93 -32.84 18.55
CA PRO A 288 13.68 -32.53 17.84
C PRO A 288 12.43 -32.61 18.72
N ARG A 289 11.59 -31.56 18.72
CA ARG A 289 10.24 -31.59 19.30
C ARG A 289 9.19 -32.04 18.31
N ASN A 290 9.37 -31.65 17.05
CA ASN A 290 8.47 -32.00 15.94
C ASN A 290 9.29 -32.21 14.65
N GLU A 291 8.59 -32.45 13.54
CA GLU A 291 9.18 -32.80 12.25
C GLU A 291 10.01 -31.66 11.66
N ILE A 292 9.69 -30.39 11.94
CA ILE A 292 10.50 -29.23 11.49
C ILE A 292 11.94 -29.39 11.99
N ASP A 293 12.07 -29.74 13.25
CA ASP A 293 13.37 -29.87 13.91
C ASP A 293 14.19 -31.03 13.35
N GLN A 294 13.56 -32.10 12.86
CA GLN A 294 14.28 -33.21 12.22
C GLN A 294 14.95 -32.76 10.92
N PHE A 295 14.25 -32.00 10.06
CA PHE A 295 14.84 -31.47 8.83
C PHE A 295 15.96 -30.47 9.10
N VAL A 296 15.77 -29.58 10.09
CA VAL A 296 16.79 -28.59 10.46
C VAL A 296 18.01 -29.28 11.06
N LEU A 297 17.81 -30.18 12.03
CA LEU A 297 18.92 -30.89 12.68
C LEU A 297 19.70 -31.76 11.70
N ALA A 298 19.03 -32.48 10.79
CA ALA A 298 19.72 -33.26 9.76
C ALA A 298 20.62 -32.38 8.88
N LYS A 299 20.16 -31.17 8.52
CA LYS A 299 20.95 -30.21 7.76
C LYS A 299 22.17 -29.72 8.56
N LEU A 300 21.98 -29.38 9.83
CA LEU A 300 23.03 -28.94 10.73
C LEU A 300 24.10 -30.04 10.95
N GLU A 301 23.67 -31.27 11.21
CA GLU A 301 24.56 -32.44 11.38
C GLU A 301 25.34 -32.80 10.11
N SER A 302 24.78 -32.53 8.92
CA SER A 302 25.49 -32.70 7.63
C SER A 302 26.63 -31.71 7.42
N LYS A 303 26.66 -30.64 8.22
CA LYS A 303 27.67 -29.57 8.19
C LYS A 303 28.52 -29.55 9.46
N ASP A 304 28.36 -30.55 10.33
CA ASP A 304 29.02 -30.61 11.64
C ASP A 304 28.80 -29.33 12.49
N ILE A 305 27.59 -28.77 12.42
CA ILE A 305 27.17 -27.60 13.20
C ILE A 305 26.18 -28.06 14.26
N ASP A 306 26.41 -27.70 15.52
CA ASP A 306 25.43 -27.93 16.59
C ASP A 306 24.33 -26.84 16.57
N PRO A 307 23.06 -27.15 16.92
CA PRO A 307 22.05 -26.13 17.16
C PRO A 307 22.37 -25.31 18.43
N SER A 308 21.80 -24.11 18.52
CA SER A 308 21.88 -23.30 19.73
C SER A 308 21.01 -23.88 20.83
N LYS A 309 21.37 -23.60 22.08
CA LYS A 309 20.50 -23.90 23.22
C LYS A 309 19.19 -23.13 23.11
N ARG A 310 18.14 -23.66 23.73
CA ARG A 310 16.86 -22.95 23.94
C ARG A 310 17.10 -21.58 24.58
N ALA A 311 16.34 -20.57 24.18
CA ALA A 311 16.42 -19.23 24.76
C ALA A 311 15.92 -19.20 26.22
N GLU A 312 16.31 -18.16 26.95
CA GLU A 312 15.81 -17.89 28.30
C GLU A 312 14.29 -17.64 28.28
N PRO A 313 13.54 -18.01 29.33
CA PRO A 313 12.08 -17.93 29.31
C PRO A 313 11.54 -16.51 29.11
N GLU A 314 12.24 -15.48 29.60
CA GLU A 314 11.87 -14.07 29.40
C GLU A 314 11.93 -13.65 27.91
N VAL A 315 12.89 -14.20 27.17
CA VAL A 315 13.01 -13.98 25.72
C VAL A 315 11.90 -14.72 24.99
N LEU A 316 11.63 -15.97 25.37
CA LEU A 316 10.60 -16.80 24.71
C LEU A 316 9.20 -16.19 24.84
N VAL A 317 8.81 -15.78 26.05
CA VAL A 317 7.48 -15.18 26.26
C VAL A 317 7.34 -13.90 25.43
N ARG A 318 8.35 -13.02 25.46
CA ARG A 318 8.33 -11.77 24.69
C ARG A 318 8.25 -12.03 23.18
N ARG A 319 9.07 -12.95 22.68
CA ARG A 319 9.11 -13.34 21.27
C ARG A 319 7.76 -13.86 20.79
N MET A 320 7.15 -14.79 21.53
CA MET A 320 5.85 -15.39 21.17
C MET A 320 4.72 -14.35 21.18
N TYR A 321 4.69 -13.46 22.18
CA TYR A 321 3.69 -12.38 22.27
C TYR A 321 3.79 -11.41 21.06
N LEU A 322 4.99 -10.95 20.73
CA LEU A 322 5.20 -10.02 19.62
C LEU A 322 4.99 -10.69 18.24
N ASP A 323 5.36 -11.96 18.10
CA ASP A 323 5.18 -12.68 16.85
C ASP A 323 3.72 -13.06 16.59
N LEU A 324 3.00 -13.56 17.60
CA LEU A 324 1.64 -14.08 17.43
C LEU A 324 0.55 -13.01 17.54
N ILE A 325 0.70 -12.01 18.42
CA ILE A 325 -0.33 -10.97 18.62
C ILE A 325 0.17 -9.54 18.41
N GLY A 326 1.49 -9.35 18.22
CA GLY A 326 2.07 -8.04 17.90
C GLY A 326 2.07 -7.05 19.07
N LEU A 327 1.93 -7.53 20.31
CA LEU A 327 1.96 -6.74 21.53
C LEU A 327 2.89 -7.42 22.54
N PRO A 328 3.67 -6.68 23.34
CA PRO A 328 4.53 -7.25 24.37
C PRO A 328 3.72 -7.83 25.55
N PRO A 329 4.25 -8.81 26.29
CA PRO A 329 3.64 -9.30 27.52
C PRO A 329 3.70 -8.24 28.63
N THR A 330 2.77 -8.30 29.59
CA THR A 330 2.91 -7.55 30.85
C THR A 330 3.92 -8.23 31.78
N PRO A 331 4.50 -7.52 32.77
CA PRO A 331 5.40 -8.14 33.75
C PRO A 331 4.78 -9.36 34.45
N GLU A 332 3.48 -9.32 34.77
CA GLU A 332 2.76 -10.43 35.41
C GLU A 332 2.65 -11.63 34.48
N GLN A 333 2.39 -11.40 33.19
CA GLN A 333 2.33 -12.47 32.18
C GLN A 333 3.71 -13.11 31.96
N SER A 334 4.79 -12.30 31.93
CA SER A 334 6.15 -12.82 31.87
C SER A 334 6.49 -13.65 33.10
N GLN A 335 6.14 -13.19 34.30
CA GLN A 335 6.37 -13.92 35.54
C GLN A 335 5.60 -15.24 35.57
N GLU A 336 4.30 -15.23 35.24
CA GLU A 336 3.44 -16.43 35.18
C GLU A 336 4.04 -17.49 34.23
N PHE A 337 4.53 -17.06 33.07
CA PHE A 337 5.19 -17.94 32.12
C PHE A 337 6.51 -18.50 32.68
N CYS A 338 7.38 -17.64 33.25
CA CYS A 338 8.67 -18.07 33.78
C CYS A 338 8.52 -19.09 34.93
N GLU A 339 7.54 -18.89 35.81
CA GLU A 339 7.23 -19.83 36.89
C GLU A 339 6.73 -21.17 36.33
N SER A 340 5.83 -21.14 35.35
CA SER A 340 5.33 -22.34 34.68
C SER A 340 6.45 -23.08 33.95
N PHE A 341 7.33 -22.34 33.26
CA PHE A 341 8.45 -22.88 32.51
C PHE A 341 9.49 -23.59 33.39
N GLN A 342 9.71 -23.10 34.62
CA GLN A 342 10.58 -23.76 35.59
C GLN A 342 10.03 -25.13 36.05
N ASN A 343 8.72 -25.30 36.05
CA ASN A 343 8.08 -26.55 36.43
C ASN A 343 8.08 -27.55 35.27
N ASP A 344 7.60 -27.11 34.10
CA ASP A 344 7.56 -27.88 32.86
C ASP A 344 7.65 -26.91 31.67
N SER A 345 8.85 -26.81 31.10
CA SER A 345 9.13 -25.88 30.01
C SER A 345 8.26 -26.13 28.78
N ASP A 346 7.98 -27.39 28.49
CA ASP A 346 7.34 -27.80 27.24
C ASP A 346 5.84 -27.56 27.32
N ALA A 347 5.23 -27.92 28.45
CA ALA A 347 3.83 -27.60 28.73
C ALA A 347 3.59 -26.08 28.80
N ALA A 348 4.54 -25.31 29.34
CA ALA A 348 4.46 -23.86 29.39
C ALA A 348 4.48 -23.22 27.99
N ILE A 349 5.38 -23.67 27.11
CA ILE A 349 5.45 -23.21 25.70
C ILE A 349 4.15 -23.52 24.96
N ASP A 350 3.68 -24.77 25.04
CA ASP A 350 2.46 -25.20 24.35
C ASP A 350 1.24 -24.43 24.84
N SER A 351 1.09 -24.27 26.16
CA SER A 351 0.00 -23.50 26.75
C SER A 351 0.04 -22.02 26.35
N LEU A 352 1.23 -21.43 26.23
CA LEU A 352 1.37 -20.05 25.80
C LEU A 352 1.00 -19.89 24.32
N ALA A 353 1.46 -20.80 23.47
CA ALA A 353 1.10 -20.80 22.04
C ALA A 353 -0.42 -20.87 21.86
N ASP A 354 -1.08 -21.80 22.55
CA ASP A 354 -2.53 -21.99 22.48
C ASP A 354 -3.30 -20.75 22.98
N LYS A 355 -2.85 -20.15 24.09
CA LYS A 355 -3.42 -18.91 24.64
C LYS A 355 -3.32 -17.74 23.64
N LEU A 356 -2.17 -17.57 23.00
CA LEU A 356 -1.94 -16.46 22.08
C LEU A 356 -2.64 -16.66 20.73
N LEU A 357 -2.70 -17.88 20.21
CA LEU A 357 -3.46 -18.21 19.00
C LEU A 357 -4.98 -18.04 19.19
N ALA A 358 -5.47 -18.18 20.42
CA ALA A 358 -6.87 -17.92 20.79
C ALA A 358 -7.19 -16.44 21.04
N SER A 359 -6.18 -15.56 21.08
CA SER A 359 -6.36 -14.12 21.31
C SER A 359 -7.09 -13.44 20.16
N GLU A 360 -7.98 -12.50 20.47
CA GLU A 360 -8.64 -11.63 19.48
C GLU A 360 -7.65 -10.72 18.73
N HIS A 361 -6.45 -10.52 19.27
CA HIS A 361 -5.38 -9.71 18.66
C HIS A 361 -4.51 -10.50 17.67
N TYR A 362 -4.69 -11.82 17.57
CA TYR A 362 -3.98 -12.67 16.61
C TYR A 362 -4.25 -12.22 15.17
N GLY A 363 -5.53 -12.03 14.82
CA GLY A 363 -5.94 -11.61 13.48
C GLY A 363 -5.41 -10.24 13.08
N GLU A 364 -5.31 -9.30 14.01
CA GLU A 364 -4.72 -7.99 13.76
C GLU A 364 -3.23 -8.10 13.39
N ARG A 365 -2.48 -8.99 14.05
CA ARG A 365 -1.06 -9.22 13.78
C ARG A 365 -0.84 -9.94 12.45
N MET A 366 -1.68 -10.93 12.12
CA MET A 366 -1.57 -11.71 10.90
C MET A 366 -2.11 -10.98 9.66
N ALA A 367 -3.04 -10.03 9.84
CA ALA A 367 -3.55 -9.22 8.76
C ALA A 367 -2.48 -8.28 8.15
N LEU A 368 -1.54 -7.76 8.94
CA LEU A 368 -0.54 -6.77 8.47
C LEU A 368 0.17 -7.14 7.15
N PRO A 369 0.88 -8.27 7.04
CA PRO A 369 1.53 -8.65 5.79
C PRO A 369 0.53 -8.91 4.65
N TRP A 370 -0.70 -9.36 4.97
CA TRP A 370 -1.74 -9.58 3.97
C TRP A 370 -2.28 -8.26 3.39
N LEU A 371 -2.40 -7.22 4.21
CA LEU A 371 -2.80 -5.88 3.75
C LEU A 371 -1.78 -5.27 2.79
N ASP A 372 -0.49 -5.50 3.03
CA ASP A 372 0.57 -5.03 2.14
C ASP A 372 0.55 -5.79 0.80
N ALA A 373 0.39 -7.13 0.84
CA ALA A 373 0.21 -7.94 -0.37
C ALA A 373 -1.03 -7.49 -1.17
N ALA A 374 -2.13 -7.18 -0.48
CA ALA A 374 -3.36 -6.72 -1.11
C ALA A 374 -3.32 -5.24 -1.56
N ARG A 375 -2.24 -4.48 -1.30
CA ARG A 375 -2.14 -3.03 -1.55
C ARG A 375 -3.23 -2.23 -0.84
N TYR A 376 -3.60 -2.60 0.39
CA TYR A 376 -4.66 -1.93 1.13
C TYR A 376 -4.32 -0.47 1.42
N SER A 377 -5.25 0.44 1.15
CA SER A 377 -5.15 1.85 1.55
C SER A 377 -6.53 2.47 1.64
N ASP A 378 -6.67 3.48 2.50
CA ASP A 378 -7.89 4.25 2.70
C ASP A 378 -8.10 5.34 1.62
N SER A 379 -7.22 5.41 0.61
CA SER A 379 -7.32 6.35 -0.51
C SER A 379 -6.93 5.74 -1.88
N ASN A 380 -7.27 6.45 -2.95
CA ASN A 380 -7.27 5.96 -4.32
C ASN A 380 -5.91 5.96 -5.03
N GLY A 381 -4.98 6.83 -4.61
CA GLY A 381 -3.75 7.12 -5.32
C GLY A 381 -3.89 8.24 -6.36
N PHE A 382 -2.84 8.41 -7.17
CA PHE A 382 -2.70 9.51 -8.16
C PHE A 382 -2.75 10.91 -7.52
N GLN A 383 -2.78 11.98 -8.32
CA GLN A 383 -2.73 13.37 -7.85
C GLN A 383 -3.96 13.75 -7.01
N GLN A 384 -5.16 13.27 -7.37
CA GLN A 384 -6.39 13.59 -6.61
C GLN A 384 -6.51 12.83 -5.28
N ASP A 385 -6.01 11.59 -5.24
CA ASP A 385 -5.96 10.70 -4.07
C ASP A 385 -7.21 10.75 -3.17
N GLY A 386 -8.37 10.55 -3.79
CA GLY A 386 -9.67 10.53 -3.11
C GLY A 386 -9.79 9.38 -2.11
N ASP A 387 -10.56 9.57 -1.05
CA ASP A 387 -10.79 8.56 -0.01
C ASP A 387 -11.62 7.40 -0.57
N ARG A 388 -11.42 6.20 -0.02
CA ARG A 388 -12.24 5.01 -0.27
C ARG A 388 -12.56 4.32 1.06
N ALA A 389 -13.67 3.59 1.13
CA ALA A 389 -14.05 2.89 2.34
C ALA A 389 -13.87 1.37 2.20
N GLN A 390 -12.61 0.93 2.21
CA GLN A 390 -12.24 -0.50 2.17
C GLN A 390 -11.91 -1.10 3.54
N TRP A 391 -11.95 -0.31 4.62
CA TRP A 391 -11.73 -0.82 5.97
C TRP A 391 -12.69 -1.96 6.39
N PRO A 392 -13.93 -2.10 5.88
CA PRO A 392 -14.73 -3.29 6.19
C PRO A 392 -14.12 -4.59 5.65
N TRP A 393 -13.35 -4.53 4.57
CA TRP A 393 -12.57 -5.67 4.09
C TRP A 393 -11.34 -5.95 4.95
N ARG A 394 -10.65 -4.90 5.43
CA ARG A 394 -9.57 -5.06 6.42
C ARG A 394 -10.07 -5.78 7.67
N ASP A 395 -11.24 -5.39 8.17
CA ASP A 395 -11.87 -6.02 9.33
C ASP A 395 -12.27 -7.47 9.03
N TRP A 396 -12.79 -7.74 7.82
CA TRP A 396 -13.05 -9.12 7.37
C TRP A 396 -11.78 -9.99 7.37
N VAL A 397 -10.62 -9.45 6.97
CA VAL A 397 -9.34 -10.18 7.03
C VAL A 397 -8.95 -10.50 8.47
N VAL A 398 -9.10 -9.53 9.38
CA VAL A 398 -8.83 -9.73 10.82
C VAL A 398 -9.73 -10.83 11.39
N ASP A 399 -11.03 -10.75 11.12
CA ASP A 399 -12.00 -11.77 11.53
C ASP A 399 -11.66 -13.14 10.96
N ALA A 400 -11.29 -13.23 9.67
CA ALA A 400 -10.97 -14.51 9.03
C ALA A 400 -9.77 -15.23 9.69
N TYR A 401 -8.73 -14.49 10.07
CA TYR A 401 -7.61 -15.07 10.83
C TYR A 401 -8.02 -15.46 12.25
N ASN A 402 -8.81 -14.62 12.94
CA ASN A 402 -9.28 -14.91 14.30
C ASN A 402 -10.17 -16.16 14.35
N ASP A 403 -11.07 -16.30 13.39
CA ASP A 403 -11.98 -17.45 13.23
C ASP A 403 -11.25 -18.70 12.72
N ASN A 404 -9.96 -18.59 12.38
CA ASN A 404 -9.16 -19.63 11.71
C ASN A 404 -9.86 -20.17 10.46
N MET A 405 -10.37 -19.26 9.62
CA MET A 405 -10.96 -19.63 8.34
C MET A 405 -9.93 -20.43 7.53
N PRO A 406 -10.29 -21.64 7.04
CA PRO A 406 -9.42 -22.42 6.17
C PRO A 406 -8.88 -21.58 5.02
N PHE A 407 -7.57 -21.65 4.75
CA PHE A 407 -6.93 -20.80 3.75
C PHE A 407 -7.46 -20.99 2.32
N ASP A 408 -7.96 -22.19 2.00
CA ASP A 408 -8.68 -22.45 0.75
C ASP A 408 -9.98 -21.63 0.65
N GLN A 409 -10.79 -21.63 1.70
CA GLN A 409 -12.00 -20.81 1.78
C GLN A 409 -11.65 -19.31 1.76
N PHE A 410 -10.63 -18.89 2.51
CA PHE A 410 -10.13 -17.50 2.52
C PHE A 410 -9.69 -17.04 1.12
N THR A 411 -9.10 -17.94 0.33
CA THR A 411 -8.72 -17.70 -1.06
C THR A 411 -9.96 -17.59 -1.97
N ILE A 412 -10.89 -18.55 -1.85
CA ILE A 412 -12.11 -18.59 -2.67
C ILE A 412 -12.97 -17.35 -2.45
N GLU A 413 -13.21 -16.94 -1.20
CA GLU A 413 -14.05 -15.78 -0.91
C GLU A 413 -13.42 -14.47 -1.42
N GLN A 414 -12.11 -14.30 -1.32
CA GLN A 414 -11.43 -13.09 -1.80
C GLN A 414 -11.39 -12.98 -3.33
N LEU A 415 -11.22 -14.10 -4.03
CA LEU A 415 -11.13 -14.09 -5.49
C LEU A 415 -12.49 -14.17 -6.18
N ALA A 416 -13.46 -14.85 -5.56
CA ALA A 416 -14.72 -15.21 -6.21
C ALA A 416 -15.93 -15.32 -5.27
N GLY A 417 -15.90 -14.69 -4.09
CA GLY A 417 -17.01 -14.71 -3.13
C GLY A 417 -18.35 -14.23 -3.71
N ASP A 418 -18.33 -13.36 -4.72
CA ASP A 418 -19.53 -12.90 -5.44
C ASP A 418 -20.12 -13.92 -6.43
N LEU A 419 -19.36 -14.95 -6.78
CA LEU A 419 -19.77 -16.05 -7.66
C LEU A 419 -20.22 -17.30 -6.89
N LEU A 420 -20.16 -17.27 -5.55
CA LEU A 420 -20.72 -18.33 -4.73
C LEU A 420 -22.26 -18.33 -4.84
N PRO A 421 -22.92 -19.50 -4.68
CA PRO A 421 -24.37 -19.56 -4.63
C PRO A 421 -24.91 -18.71 -3.47
N GLU A 422 -25.84 -17.79 -3.76
CA GLU A 422 -26.47 -16.92 -2.75
C GLU A 422 -25.46 -16.23 -1.81
N PRO A 423 -24.54 -15.41 -2.36
CA PRO A 423 -23.38 -14.94 -1.62
C PRO A 423 -23.80 -14.03 -0.47
N THR A 424 -23.27 -14.29 0.72
CA THR A 424 -23.50 -13.43 1.90
C THR A 424 -22.86 -12.07 1.72
N ARG A 425 -23.27 -11.07 2.53
CA ARG A 425 -22.62 -9.75 2.51
C ARG A 425 -21.13 -9.84 2.83
N LYS A 426 -20.72 -10.70 3.78
CA LYS A 426 -19.31 -10.92 4.12
C LYS A 426 -18.52 -11.47 2.93
N GLN A 427 -19.08 -12.45 2.21
CA GLN A 427 -18.46 -13.00 0.99
C GLN A 427 -18.35 -11.96 -0.14
N LEU A 428 -19.34 -11.07 -0.27
CA LEU A 428 -19.22 -9.95 -1.19
C LEU A 428 -18.09 -8.99 -0.78
N ILE A 429 -18.00 -8.65 0.51
CA ILE A 429 -16.93 -7.79 1.05
C ILE A 429 -15.55 -8.43 0.87
N ALA A 430 -15.42 -9.74 1.04
CA ALA A 430 -14.16 -10.48 0.84
C ALA A 430 -13.54 -10.18 -0.54
N THR A 431 -14.38 -10.06 -1.58
CA THR A 431 -13.92 -9.75 -2.94
C THR A 431 -13.30 -8.36 -3.12
N ALA A 432 -13.40 -7.48 -2.13
CA ALA A 432 -12.75 -6.18 -2.13
C ALA A 432 -11.21 -6.29 -2.19
N PHE A 433 -10.62 -7.46 -1.88
CA PHE A 433 -9.22 -7.77 -2.20
C PHE A 433 -8.86 -7.36 -3.64
N ASN A 434 -9.72 -7.73 -4.60
CA ASN A 434 -9.55 -7.41 -6.02
C ASN A 434 -9.84 -5.94 -6.36
N ARG A 435 -10.32 -5.14 -5.42
CA ARG A 435 -10.66 -3.71 -5.58
C ARG A 435 -9.74 -2.78 -4.78
N ASN A 436 -8.63 -3.30 -4.26
CA ASN A 436 -7.58 -2.52 -3.59
C ASN A 436 -6.54 -1.92 -4.57
N HIS A 437 -6.68 -2.15 -5.87
CA HIS A 437 -5.90 -1.48 -6.91
C HIS A 437 -6.06 0.05 -6.85
N MET A 438 -5.13 0.79 -7.46
CA MET A 438 -5.27 2.24 -7.61
C MET A 438 -6.47 2.60 -8.47
N LEU A 439 -7.13 3.71 -8.16
CA LEU A 439 -8.29 4.22 -8.92
C LEU A 439 -8.00 5.63 -9.39
N ASN A 440 -8.14 5.85 -10.69
CA ASN A 440 -7.89 7.16 -11.27
C ASN A 440 -9.19 7.98 -11.36
N GLY A 441 -9.25 9.05 -10.57
CA GLY A 441 -10.34 10.02 -10.56
C GLY A 441 -10.04 11.30 -11.33
N GLU A 442 -8.96 11.37 -12.11
CA GLU A 442 -8.53 12.62 -12.75
C GLU A 442 -9.29 12.94 -14.04
N GLY A 443 -9.41 14.24 -14.32
CA GLY A 443 -9.94 14.69 -15.60
C GLY A 443 -8.91 14.43 -16.69
N GLY A 444 -9.32 13.75 -17.76
CA GLY A 444 -8.43 13.39 -18.88
C GLY A 444 -7.96 11.93 -18.87
N ALA A 445 -8.21 11.17 -17.80
CA ALA A 445 -7.91 9.74 -17.77
C ALA A 445 -8.73 8.99 -18.83
N ILE A 446 -8.06 8.18 -19.65
CA ILE A 446 -8.72 7.32 -20.63
C ILE A 446 -9.32 6.13 -19.90
N VAL A 447 -10.65 6.13 -19.81
CA VAL A 447 -11.42 5.15 -19.03
C VAL A 447 -11.07 3.70 -19.40
N GLU A 448 -10.89 3.40 -20.69
CA GLU A 448 -10.54 2.05 -21.14
C GLU A 448 -9.09 1.65 -20.79
N GLU A 449 -8.13 2.57 -20.89
CA GLU A 449 -6.75 2.34 -20.45
C GLU A 449 -6.72 2.02 -18.96
N GLN A 450 -7.37 2.85 -18.14
CA GLN A 450 -7.42 2.67 -16.69
C GLN A 450 -8.08 1.35 -16.31
N ARG A 451 -9.16 0.97 -17.01
CA ARG A 451 -9.79 -0.34 -16.82
C ARG A 451 -8.82 -1.48 -17.05
N ASN A 452 -8.02 -1.46 -18.12
CA ASN A 452 -7.03 -2.50 -18.39
C ASN A 452 -5.92 -2.49 -17.32
N ASN A 453 -5.44 -1.32 -16.89
CA ASN A 453 -4.49 -1.20 -15.78
C ASN A 453 -5.01 -1.83 -14.48
N TYR A 454 -6.31 -1.74 -14.20
CA TYR A 454 -6.90 -2.41 -13.03
C TYR A 454 -6.89 -3.93 -13.15
N VAL A 455 -7.01 -4.45 -14.37
CA VAL A 455 -6.95 -5.88 -14.64
C VAL A 455 -5.50 -6.38 -14.57
N PHE A 456 -4.54 -5.66 -15.14
CA PHE A 456 -3.10 -5.96 -15.01
C PHE A 456 -2.68 -6.06 -13.54
N ASP A 457 -3.07 -5.08 -12.71
CA ASP A 457 -2.75 -5.09 -11.27
C ASP A 457 -3.35 -6.31 -10.53
N ARG A 458 -4.55 -6.77 -10.92
CA ARG A 458 -5.17 -7.99 -10.36
C ARG A 458 -4.46 -9.25 -10.78
N VAL A 459 -4.02 -9.33 -12.04
CA VAL A 459 -3.20 -10.45 -12.55
C VAL A 459 -1.91 -10.54 -11.74
N ASP A 460 -1.14 -9.45 -11.70
CA ASP A 460 0.17 -9.42 -11.07
C ASP A 460 0.10 -9.70 -9.57
N THR A 461 -0.95 -9.19 -8.92
CA THR A 461 -1.11 -9.41 -7.48
C THR A 461 -1.64 -10.79 -7.16
N THR A 462 -2.51 -11.36 -7.99
CA THR A 462 -2.94 -12.75 -7.78
C THR A 462 -1.78 -13.72 -8.02
N ALA A 463 -1.01 -13.51 -9.08
CA ALA A 463 0.18 -14.31 -9.40
C ALA A 463 1.23 -14.20 -8.29
N THR A 464 1.61 -12.98 -7.89
CA THR A 464 2.55 -12.78 -6.79
C THR A 464 2.01 -13.37 -5.49
N THR A 465 0.73 -13.16 -5.14
CA THR A 465 0.18 -13.56 -3.83
C THR A 465 -0.03 -15.07 -3.70
N TRP A 466 -0.54 -15.77 -4.71
CA TRP A 466 -0.84 -17.21 -4.58
C TRP A 466 0.14 -18.12 -5.29
N LEU A 467 0.74 -17.68 -6.40
CA LEU A 467 1.69 -18.50 -7.15
C LEU A 467 3.14 -18.17 -6.81
N GLY A 468 3.41 -17.00 -6.21
CA GLY A 468 4.77 -16.53 -5.99
C GLY A 468 5.51 -16.38 -7.33
N LEU A 469 4.84 -15.84 -8.35
CA LEU A 469 5.40 -15.65 -9.69
C LEU A 469 5.27 -14.21 -10.16
N THR A 470 6.28 -13.75 -10.87
CA THR A 470 6.39 -12.39 -11.43
C THR A 470 5.93 -12.37 -12.90
N MET A 471 4.61 -12.48 -13.12
CA MET A 471 4.05 -12.55 -14.48
C MET A 471 4.10 -11.22 -15.27
N ALA A 472 4.45 -10.08 -14.65
CA ALA A 472 4.34 -8.76 -15.28
C ALA A 472 5.16 -8.60 -16.58
N CYS A 473 6.32 -9.25 -16.71
CA CYS A 473 7.08 -9.22 -17.97
C CYS A 473 6.29 -9.86 -19.12
N ALA A 474 5.45 -10.85 -18.81
CA ALA A 474 4.62 -11.55 -19.77
C ALA A 474 3.48 -10.69 -20.36
N GLN A 475 3.26 -9.48 -19.81
CA GLN A 475 2.27 -8.54 -20.32
C GLN A 475 2.60 -8.03 -21.73
N CYS A 476 3.88 -7.95 -22.08
CA CYS A 476 4.37 -7.33 -23.32
C CYS A 476 5.01 -8.32 -24.30
N HIS A 477 5.63 -9.39 -23.80
CA HIS A 477 6.33 -10.42 -24.58
C HIS A 477 6.40 -11.72 -23.76
N ASP A 478 6.89 -12.84 -24.29
CA ASP A 478 7.10 -14.05 -23.48
C ASP A 478 8.08 -13.77 -22.34
N HIS A 479 7.82 -14.30 -21.15
CA HIS A 479 8.66 -14.08 -20.00
C HIS A 479 10.10 -14.53 -20.28
N LYS A 480 11.08 -13.75 -19.80
CA LYS A 480 12.48 -13.89 -20.17
C LYS A 480 13.15 -15.17 -19.66
N TYR A 481 12.74 -15.65 -18.49
CA TYR A 481 13.39 -16.77 -17.79
C TYR A 481 12.41 -17.91 -17.47
N ASP A 482 11.26 -17.57 -16.90
CA ASP A 482 10.18 -18.51 -16.65
C ASP A 482 9.40 -18.91 -17.90
N PRO A 483 8.82 -20.12 -17.94
CA PRO A 483 8.03 -20.62 -19.07
C PRO A 483 6.63 -19.99 -19.13
N ILE A 484 6.50 -18.68 -18.85
CA ILE A 484 5.24 -17.95 -18.95
C ILE A 484 5.19 -17.28 -20.31
N THR A 485 4.27 -17.69 -21.18
CA THR A 485 4.09 -17.05 -22.48
C THR A 485 3.26 -15.78 -22.36
N HIS A 486 3.37 -14.92 -23.38
CA HIS A 486 2.50 -13.77 -23.56
C HIS A 486 1.03 -14.20 -23.62
N GLU A 487 0.73 -15.33 -24.26
CA GLU A 487 -0.63 -15.90 -24.29
C GLU A 487 -1.11 -16.30 -22.89
N ASP A 488 -0.29 -17.00 -22.09
CA ASP A 488 -0.64 -17.38 -20.72
C ASP A 488 -1.06 -16.16 -19.88
N TYR A 489 -0.36 -15.03 -20.04
CA TYR A 489 -0.70 -13.79 -19.33
C TYR A 489 -2.11 -13.31 -19.65
N TYR A 490 -2.49 -13.26 -20.93
CA TYR A 490 -3.82 -12.79 -21.34
C TYR A 490 -4.93 -13.82 -21.11
N GLN A 491 -4.60 -15.11 -21.11
CA GLN A 491 -5.51 -16.16 -20.65
C GLN A 491 -5.80 -15.99 -19.13
N PHE A 492 -4.80 -15.66 -18.32
CA PHE A 492 -5.00 -15.36 -16.90
C PHE A 492 -5.73 -14.02 -16.67
N PHE A 493 -5.40 -12.99 -17.47
CA PHE A 493 -6.09 -11.69 -17.49
C PHE A 493 -7.60 -11.82 -17.71
N ALA A 494 -8.03 -12.76 -18.56
CA ALA A 494 -9.43 -12.94 -18.91
C ALA A 494 -10.34 -13.24 -17.70
N TYR A 495 -9.81 -13.85 -16.62
CA TYR A 495 -10.58 -14.08 -15.39
C TYR A 495 -11.03 -12.76 -14.74
N PHE A 496 -10.21 -11.72 -14.80
CA PHE A 496 -10.47 -10.44 -14.13
C PHE A 496 -11.09 -9.39 -15.06
N ASN A 497 -11.14 -9.67 -16.36
CA ASN A 497 -11.69 -8.77 -17.38
C ASN A 497 -13.24 -8.69 -17.40
N ASN A 498 -13.94 -9.47 -16.57
CA ASN A 498 -15.40 -9.58 -16.58
C ASN A 498 -16.15 -8.73 -15.54
N VAL A 499 -15.42 -7.95 -14.73
CA VAL A 499 -16.01 -7.07 -13.71
C VAL A 499 -16.84 -5.95 -14.36
N ASP A 500 -17.99 -5.62 -13.76
CA ASP A 500 -18.86 -4.51 -14.19
C ASP A 500 -18.33 -3.13 -13.77
N GLU A 501 -17.09 -2.85 -14.19
CA GLU A 501 -16.42 -1.56 -14.01
C GLU A 501 -16.11 -0.92 -15.36
N ASN A 502 -16.04 0.41 -15.35
CA ASN A 502 -15.72 1.18 -16.55
C ASN A 502 -14.25 1.60 -16.61
N GLY A 503 -13.53 1.71 -15.49
CA GLY A 503 -12.17 2.27 -15.44
C GLY A 503 -12.07 3.68 -14.84
N GLY A 504 -13.11 4.14 -14.13
CA GLY A 504 -13.08 5.40 -13.40
C GLY A 504 -13.89 5.35 -12.11
N VAL A 505 -14.00 6.50 -11.45
CA VAL A 505 -14.81 6.65 -10.23
C VAL A 505 -16.24 7.08 -10.60
N ASN A 506 -17.24 6.35 -10.09
CA ASN A 506 -18.65 6.53 -10.43
C ASN A 506 -19.42 7.34 -9.39
N VAL A 507 -18.98 7.29 -8.13
CA VAL A 507 -19.57 8.06 -7.03
C VAL A 507 -18.53 9.02 -6.49
N ARG A 508 -18.90 10.29 -6.36
CA ARG A 508 -18.10 11.32 -5.71
C ARG A 508 -18.95 12.03 -4.66
N ASN A 509 -18.54 11.91 -3.39
CA ASN A 509 -19.17 12.63 -2.30
C ASN A 509 -18.09 13.22 -1.38
N GLY A 510 -17.83 14.51 -1.51
CA GLY A 510 -16.68 15.14 -0.87
C GLY A 510 -15.38 14.49 -1.36
N ARG A 511 -14.61 13.92 -0.43
CA ARG A 511 -13.37 13.17 -0.75
C ARG A 511 -13.62 11.73 -1.14
N LEU A 512 -14.76 11.14 -0.79
CA LEU A 512 -15.06 9.75 -1.13
C LEU A 512 -15.20 9.60 -2.64
N GLN A 513 -14.40 8.73 -3.22
CA GLN A 513 -14.41 8.40 -4.64
C GLN A 513 -14.41 6.88 -4.81
N VAL A 514 -15.51 6.31 -5.32
CA VAL A 514 -15.63 4.85 -5.49
C VAL A 514 -16.04 4.48 -6.91
N GLY A 515 -15.47 3.38 -7.42
CA GLY A 515 -15.80 2.77 -8.71
C GLY A 515 -16.84 1.65 -8.56
N THR A 516 -17.69 1.44 -9.57
CA THR A 516 -18.59 0.29 -9.61
C THR A 516 -17.83 -1.00 -9.87
N PRO A 517 -18.33 -2.18 -9.44
CA PRO A 517 -19.48 -2.37 -8.55
C PRO A 517 -19.13 -2.11 -7.07
N PHE A 518 -20.15 -1.74 -6.29
CA PHE A 518 -20.04 -1.52 -4.84
C PHE A 518 -21.34 -1.92 -4.14
N ILE A 519 -21.29 -2.07 -2.82
CA ILE A 519 -22.46 -2.31 -1.96
C ILE A 519 -22.47 -1.34 -0.78
N ASP A 520 -23.68 -1.06 -0.29
CA ASP A 520 -23.88 -0.40 0.99
C ASP A 520 -23.69 -1.43 2.12
N ASN A 521 -22.91 -1.08 3.14
CA ASN A 521 -22.64 -1.89 4.32
C ASN A 521 -23.16 -1.18 5.59
N PRO A 522 -24.48 -1.14 5.82
CA PRO A 522 -25.04 -0.55 7.03
C PRO A 522 -24.73 -1.41 8.26
N THR A 523 -24.48 -0.75 9.39
CA THR A 523 -24.43 -1.42 10.71
C THR A 523 -25.79 -2.04 11.05
N GLU A 524 -25.84 -2.90 12.07
CA GLU A 524 -27.13 -3.44 12.54
C GLU A 524 -28.10 -2.34 12.96
N GLU A 525 -27.60 -1.32 13.66
CA GLU A 525 -28.40 -0.17 14.09
C GLU A 525 -28.92 0.62 12.88
N GLN A 526 -28.06 0.92 11.91
CA GLN A 526 -28.48 1.59 10.67
C GLN A 526 -29.50 0.74 9.90
N THR A 527 -29.34 -0.58 9.88
CA THR A 527 -30.28 -1.51 9.25
C THR A 527 -31.66 -1.42 9.91
N ARG A 528 -31.74 -1.53 11.24
CA ARG A 528 -32.99 -1.38 12.01
C ARG A 528 -33.64 -0.01 11.80
N GLN A 529 -32.84 1.06 11.77
CA GLN A 529 -33.32 2.41 11.48
C GLN A 529 -33.92 2.51 10.07
N LEU A 530 -33.23 1.97 9.06
CA LEU A 530 -33.70 1.97 7.68
C LEU A 530 -34.99 1.17 7.53
N GLU A 531 -35.08 -0.03 8.11
CA GLU A 531 -36.28 -0.87 8.11
C GLU A 531 -37.46 -0.18 8.79
N THR A 532 -37.22 0.47 9.94
CA THR A 532 -38.24 1.26 10.65
C THR A 532 -38.77 2.40 9.77
N ILE A 533 -37.86 3.16 9.14
CA ILE A 533 -38.24 4.26 8.25
C ILE A 533 -39.00 3.73 7.02
N GLU A 534 -38.59 2.59 6.45
CA GLU A 534 -39.24 1.93 5.32
C GLU A 534 -40.67 1.50 5.68
N ALA A 535 -40.86 0.93 6.86
CA ALA A 535 -42.18 0.55 7.41
C ALA A 535 -43.07 1.78 7.66
N GLU A 536 -42.52 2.94 8.01
CA GLU A 536 -43.25 4.20 8.12
C GLU A 536 -43.60 4.82 6.75
N ILE A 537 -42.74 4.64 5.75
CA ILE A 537 -42.95 5.14 4.38
C ILE A 537 -44.06 4.38 3.67
N ALA A 538 -44.13 3.05 3.83
CA ALA A 538 -45.10 2.19 3.13
C ALA A 538 -46.56 2.65 3.26
N PRO A 539 -47.15 2.88 4.47
CA PRO A 539 -48.53 3.32 4.60
C PRO A 539 -48.77 4.75 4.10
N VAL A 540 -47.75 5.62 4.16
CA VAL A 540 -47.84 6.99 3.63
C VAL A 540 -47.87 6.97 2.10
N ASN A 541 -47.04 6.14 1.47
CA ASN A 541 -47.06 5.92 0.03
C ASN A 541 -48.40 5.34 -0.43
N GLN A 542 -48.94 4.35 0.30
CA GLN A 542 -50.24 3.79 0.00
C GLN A 542 -51.34 4.86 0.11
N SER A 543 -51.37 5.64 1.20
CA SER A 543 -52.35 6.72 1.39
C SER A 543 -52.28 7.80 0.31
N LEU A 544 -51.08 8.13 -0.18
CA LEU A 544 -50.88 9.07 -1.28
C LEU A 544 -51.36 8.49 -2.62
N SER A 545 -51.15 7.19 -2.84
CA SER A 545 -51.65 6.47 -4.00
C SER A 545 -53.18 6.38 -3.99
N ASP A 546 -53.79 6.02 -2.86
CA ASP A 546 -55.25 5.93 -2.70
C ASP A 546 -55.92 7.30 -2.89
N ALA A 547 -55.24 8.38 -2.48
CA ALA A 547 -55.72 9.74 -2.70
C ALA A 547 -55.65 10.20 -4.18
N ASP A 548 -54.94 9.50 -5.08
CA ASP A 548 -54.68 9.98 -6.44
C ASP A 548 -55.94 10.12 -7.30
N ALA A 549 -56.89 9.19 -7.16
CA ALA A 549 -58.18 9.25 -7.86
C ALA A 549 -59.01 10.47 -7.39
N GLU A 550 -59.06 10.70 -6.08
CA GLU A 550 -59.77 11.84 -5.48
C GLU A 550 -59.12 13.18 -5.85
N ILE A 551 -57.78 13.22 -5.89
CA ILE A 551 -57.01 14.39 -6.33
C ILE A 551 -57.25 14.68 -7.79
N THR A 552 -57.27 13.65 -8.65
CA THR A 552 -57.49 13.84 -10.08
C THR A 552 -58.90 14.40 -10.33
N LYS A 553 -59.90 13.90 -9.61
CA LYS A 553 -61.26 14.44 -9.66
C LYS A 553 -61.34 15.89 -9.14
N ALA A 554 -60.68 16.18 -8.01
CA ALA A 554 -60.68 17.52 -7.42
C ALA A 554 -59.87 18.53 -8.26
N LEU A 555 -58.80 18.09 -8.91
CA LEU A 555 -58.02 18.85 -9.88
C LEU A 555 -58.90 19.25 -11.06
N ARG A 556 -59.64 18.32 -11.68
CA ARG A 556 -60.54 18.63 -12.80
C ARG A 556 -61.60 19.66 -12.41
N ALA A 557 -62.24 19.49 -11.25
CA ALA A 557 -63.20 20.46 -10.74
C ALA A 557 -62.58 21.84 -10.47
N TRP A 558 -61.33 21.87 -9.99
CA TRP A 558 -60.58 23.11 -9.80
C TRP A 558 -60.19 23.77 -11.13
N GLU A 559 -59.75 22.97 -12.12
CA GLU A 559 -59.41 23.44 -13.45
C GLU A 559 -60.60 24.14 -14.10
N ASP A 560 -61.78 23.50 -14.08
CA ASP A 560 -63.00 24.06 -14.68
C ASP A 560 -63.43 25.37 -14.01
N LYS A 561 -63.28 25.47 -12.68
CA LYS A 561 -63.63 26.68 -11.92
C LYS A 561 -62.69 27.85 -12.19
N ASN A 562 -61.40 27.59 -12.38
CA ASN A 562 -60.36 28.64 -12.44
C ASN A 562 -59.84 28.86 -13.87
N ARG A 563 -60.41 28.20 -14.89
CA ARG A 563 -59.96 28.33 -16.29
C ARG A 563 -60.11 29.76 -16.80
N ASP A 564 -61.22 30.42 -16.50
CA ASP A 564 -61.52 31.76 -17.03
C ASP A 564 -60.89 32.87 -16.20
N ASP A 565 -60.88 32.72 -14.87
CA ASP A 565 -60.27 33.64 -13.90
C ASP A 565 -59.22 32.90 -13.03
N PRO A 566 -57.98 32.73 -13.54
CA PRO A 566 -56.98 31.93 -12.88
C PRO A 566 -56.28 32.70 -11.74
N PRO A 567 -55.95 32.02 -10.63
CA PRO A 567 -55.15 32.61 -9.57
C PRO A 567 -53.73 32.96 -10.06
N SER A 568 -53.03 33.82 -9.31
CA SER A 568 -51.64 34.20 -9.63
C SER A 568 -50.74 32.96 -9.76
N MET A 569 -50.17 32.74 -10.94
CA MET A 569 -49.34 31.57 -11.27
C MET A 569 -48.32 31.88 -12.37
N ASN A 570 -47.32 31.01 -12.53
CA ASN A 570 -46.31 31.13 -13.59
C ASN A 570 -46.96 30.98 -14.98
N ARG A 571 -46.44 31.71 -15.99
CA ARG A 571 -46.92 31.72 -17.38
C ARG A 571 -47.10 30.32 -17.99
N ASN A 572 -46.21 29.37 -17.68
CA ASN A 572 -46.31 28.01 -18.23
C ASN A 572 -47.50 27.24 -17.64
N VAL A 573 -47.78 27.42 -16.35
CA VAL A 573 -48.94 26.81 -15.67
C VAL A 573 -50.24 27.46 -16.16
N PHE A 574 -50.25 28.78 -16.31
CA PHE A 574 -51.37 29.52 -16.86
C PHE A 574 -51.73 29.04 -18.28
N ASN A 575 -50.72 28.92 -19.15
CA ASN A 575 -50.92 28.44 -20.52
C ASN A 575 -51.46 26.99 -20.54
N ALA A 576 -50.98 26.14 -19.64
CA ALA A 576 -51.50 24.78 -19.50
C ALA A 576 -52.97 24.79 -19.01
N LEU A 577 -53.33 25.65 -18.04
CA LEU A 577 -54.69 25.73 -17.48
C LEU A 577 -55.73 26.19 -18.51
N LYS A 578 -55.35 27.09 -19.42
CA LYS A 578 -56.23 27.61 -20.48
C LYS A 578 -56.58 26.57 -21.55
N LYS A 579 -55.77 25.53 -21.70
CA LYS A 579 -56.03 24.41 -22.61
C LYS A 579 -57.01 23.41 -22.00
N THR A 580 -57.91 22.88 -22.83
CA THR A 580 -58.74 21.73 -22.45
C THR A 580 -57.85 20.50 -22.17
N PRO A 581 -58.31 19.53 -21.36
CA PRO A 581 -57.55 18.32 -21.09
C PRO A 581 -57.04 17.60 -22.34
N GLU A 582 -57.82 17.61 -23.42
CA GLU A 582 -57.53 16.95 -24.70
C GLU A 582 -56.45 17.67 -25.52
N GLU A 583 -56.24 18.97 -25.28
CA GLU A 583 -55.26 19.81 -25.97
C GLU A 583 -53.89 19.85 -25.26
N ARG A 584 -53.79 19.27 -24.07
CA ARG A 584 -52.56 19.26 -23.26
C ARG A 584 -51.69 18.05 -23.60
N ASN A 585 -50.37 18.28 -23.67
CA ASN A 585 -49.42 17.19 -23.66
C ASN A 585 -49.14 16.67 -22.23
N ARG A 586 -48.48 15.51 -22.12
CA ARG A 586 -48.14 14.89 -20.81
C ARG A 586 -47.35 15.81 -19.87
N GLY A 587 -46.49 16.68 -20.42
CA GLY A 587 -45.71 17.63 -19.63
C GLY A 587 -46.58 18.74 -19.03
N GLU A 588 -47.53 19.26 -19.81
CA GLU A 588 -48.48 20.30 -19.38
C GLU A 588 -49.49 19.76 -18.35
N GLU A 589 -49.96 18.53 -18.54
CA GLU A 589 -50.84 17.87 -17.57
C GLU A 589 -50.14 17.62 -16.24
N LYS A 590 -48.89 17.14 -16.28
CA LYS A 590 -48.05 16.98 -15.09
C LYS A 590 -47.80 18.33 -14.39
N LEU A 591 -47.46 19.37 -15.15
CA LEU A 591 -47.18 20.70 -14.62
C LEU A 591 -48.37 21.29 -13.85
N LEU A 592 -49.60 21.13 -14.36
CA LEU A 592 -50.82 21.55 -13.68
C LEU A 592 -51.11 20.74 -12.43
N LYS A 593 -50.97 19.40 -12.52
CA LYS A 593 -51.15 18.52 -11.36
C LYS A 593 -50.19 18.89 -10.25
N ASP A 594 -48.91 19.11 -10.57
CA ASP A 594 -47.88 19.54 -9.61
C ASP A 594 -48.23 20.91 -8.97
N TRP A 595 -48.68 21.88 -9.77
CA TRP A 595 -49.07 23.19 -9.25
C TRP A 595 -50.29 23.10 -8.32
N TYR A 596 -51.33 22.36 -8.74
CA TYR A 596 -52.55 22.15 -7.93
C TYR A 596 -52.20 21.48 -6.61
N LEU A 597 -51.38 20.44 -6.65
CA LEU A 597 -50.92 19.72 -5.47
C LEU A 597 -50.19 20.62 -4.47
N LEU A 598 -49.34 21.53 -4.96
CA LEU A 598 -48.60 22.45 -4.10
C LEU A 598 -49.46 23.58 -3.52
N ASN A 599 -50.41 24.10 -4.30
CA ASN A 599 -51.10 25.35 -3.94
C ASN A 599 -52.55 25.13 -3.47
N ALA A 600 -53.29 24.24 -4.14
CA ALA A 600 -54.75 24.13 -4.02
C ALA A 600 -55.26 22.77 -3.51
N ALA A 601 -54.40 21.75 -3.38
CA ALA A 601 -54.81 20.45 -2.83
C ALA A 601 -55.17 20.54 -1.33
N LYS A 602 -55.99 19.57 -0.89
CA LYS A 602 -56.46 19.45 0.50
C LYS A 602 -55.28 19.35 1.48
N ASP A 603 -55.44 19.94 2.66
CA ASP A 603 -54.42 19.94 3.71
C ASP A 603 -53.96 18.53 4.11
N GLN A 604 -54.86 17.54 4.09
CA GLN A 604 -54.54 16.14 4.34
C GLN A 604 -53.49 15.58 3.35
N TRP A 605 -53.58 15.94 2.07
CA TRP A 605 -52.57 15.53 1.08
C TRP A 605 -51.24 16.23 1.33
N LYS A 606 -51.27 17.54 1.62
CA LYS A 606 -50.06 18.31 1.94
C LYS A 606 -49.36 17.74 3.16
N GLN A 607 -50.10 17.35 4.20
CA GLN A 607 -49.58 16.68 5.40
C GLN A 607 -48.95 15.32 5.08
N LEU A 608 -49.61 14.48 4.28
CA LEU A 608 -49.06 13.20 3.84
C LEU A 608 -47.77 13.38 3.02
N LYS A 609 -47.74 14.38 2.13
CA LYS A 609 -46.55 14.69 1.32
C LYS A 609 -45.41 15.24 2.16
N GLN A 610 -45.69 16.12 3.13
CA GLN A 610 -44.71 16.61 4.09
C GLN A 610 -44.14 15.45 4.92
N LYS A 611 -45.00 14.55 5.43
CA LYS A 611 -44.57 13.35 6.14
C LYS A 611 -43.70 12.45 5.27
N GLN A 612 -44.10 12.21 4.03
CA GLN A 612 -43.30 11.43 3.06
C GLN A 612 -41.92 12.06 2.84
N ASN A 613 -41.86 13.38 2.59
CA ASN A 613 -40.59 14.09 2.38
C ASN A 613 -39.70 14.04 3.64
N ALA A 614 -40.28 14.20 4.83
CA ALA A 614 -39.54 14.09 6.09
C ALA A 614 -38.97 12.69 6.30
N LEU A 615 -39.74 11.64 5.99
CA LEU A 615 -39.27 10.24 6.07
C LEU A 615 -38.18 9.94 5.05
N TYR A 616 -38.31 10.41 3.81
CA TYR A 616 -37.25 10.27 2.81
C TYR A 616 -35.99 11.05 3.19
N SER A 617 -36.13 12.25 3.77
CA SER A 617 -34.99 13.01 4.29
C SER A 617 -34.31 12.26 5.44
N LYS A 618 -35.08 11.67 6.37
CA LYS A 618 -34.56 10.81 7.44
C LYS A 618 -33.85 9.57 6.88
N LYS A 619 -34.44 8.88 5.89
CA LYS A 619 -33.83 7.74 5.18
C LYS A 619 -32.52 8.16 4.51
N SER A 620 -32.51 9.29 3.82
CA SER A 620 -31.32 9.84 3.16
C SER A 620 -30.23 10.21 4.17
N GLY A 621 -30.59 10.75 5.34
CA GLY A 621 -29.66 11.07 6.41
C GLY A 621 -28.97 9.82 6.96
N VAL A 622 -29.72 8.74 7.21
CA VAL A 622 -29.13 7.45 7.61
C VAL A 622 -28.25 6.91 6.48
N LYS A 623 -28.76 6.87 5.24
CA LYS A 623 -27.99 6.38 4.07
C LYS A 623 -26.69 7.13 3.83
N SER A 624 -26.64 8.45 4.07
CA SER A 624 -25.40 9.21 3.91
C SER A 624 -24.29 8.85 4.90
N THR A 625 -24.63 8.13 5.97
CA THR A 625 -23.67 7.59 6.95
C THR A 625 -23.36 6.10 6.73
N VAL A 626 -24.02 5.46 5.77
CA VAL A 626 -23.76 4.06 5.42
C VAL A 626 -22.49 3.99 4.60
N VAL A 627 -21.63 3.04 4.95
CA VAL A 627 -20.34 2.84 4.30
C VAL A 627 -20.55 2.15 2.96
N THR A 628 -19.92 2.65 1.91
CA THR A 628 -19.95 2.04 0.57
C THR A 628 -18.65 1.31 0.30
N VAL A 629 -18.71 -0.01 0.10
CA VAL A 629 -17.56 -0.89 -0.10
C VAL A 629 -17.51 -1.35 -1.55
N MET A 630 -16.35 -1.22 -2.21
CA MET A 630 -16.20 -1.71 -3.58
C MET A 630 -15.96 -3.22 -3.55
N ILE A 631 -16.71 -3.93 -4.37
CA ILE A 631 -16.69 -5.40 -4.44
C ILE A 631 -16.43 -5.84 -5.88
N MET A 632 -16.30 -7.14 -6.10
CA MET A 632 -16.39 -7.73 -7.43
C MET A 632 -17.85 -8.04 -7.77
N ARG A 633 -18.18 -7.94 -9.05
CA ARG A 633 -19.42 -8.49 -9.63
C ARG A 633 -19.20 -8.67 -11.11
N ASP A 634 -19.30 -9.90 -11.57
CA ASP A 634 -19.18 -10.20 -12.99
C ASP A 634 -20.42 -9.73 -13.76
N ARG A 635 -20.17 -9.33 -15.02
CA ARG A 635 -21.21 -8.94 -15.96
C ARG A 635 -22.01 -10.16 -16.40
N LYS A 636 -23.32 -9.97 -16.63
CA LYS A 636 -24.18 -11.01 -17.23
C LYS A 636 -23.71 -11.45 -18.62
N LYS A 637 -23.09 -10.53 -19.37
CA LYS A 637 -22.46 -10.81 -20.67
C LYS A 637 -20.95 -10.61 -20.50
N PRO A 638 -20.14 -11.69 -20.59
CA PRO A 638 -18.69 -11.60 -20.51
C PRO A 638 -18.10 -10.65 -21.55
N ARG A 639 -16.98 -10.02 -21.21
CA ARG A 639 -16.15 -9.27 -22.17
C ARG A 639 -15.33 -10.25 -23.00
N LYS A 640 -15.01 -9.83 -24.22
CA LYS A 640 -13.96 -10.48 -25.01
C LYS A 640 -12.60 -10.04 -24.48
N THR A 641 -11.67 -10.99 -24.41
CA THR A 641 -10.27 -10.71 -24.05
C THR A 641 -9.41 -10.96 -25.28
N THR A 642 -8.48 -10.04 -25.53
CA THR A 642 -7.51 -10.14 -26.63
C THR A 642 -6.11 -9.91 -26.08
N ILE A 643 -5.11 -10.51 -26.72
CA ILE A 643 -3.70 -10.19 -26.47
C ILE A 643 -3.44 -8.77 -26.97
N PHE A 644 -2.73 -7.95 -26.19
CA PHE A 644 -2.32 -6.61 -26.62
C PHE A 644 -0.89 -6.61 -27.14
N ASP A 645 -0.65 -5.97 -28.29
CA ASP A 645 0.71 -5.79 -28.80
C ASP A 645 1.52 -4.95 -27.80
N ARG A 646 2.57 -5.56 -27.23
CA ARG A 646 3.43 -4.96 -26.19
C ARG A 646 2.64 -4.36 -25.02
N GLY A 647 1.52 -4.97 -24.64
CA GLY A 647 0.70 -4.49 -23.52
C GLY A 647 -0.14 -3.24 -23.80
N ALA A 648 -0.15 -2.72 -25.02
CA ALA A 648 -0.88 -1.51 -25.37
C ALA A 648 -2.39 -1.78 -25.55
N TYR A 649 -3.21 -1.23 -24.65
CA TYR A 649 -4.66 -1.50 -24.58
C TYR A 649 -5.43 -1.18 -25.88
N ASP A 650 -4.90 -0.30 -26.72
CA ASP A 650 -5.47 0.14 -27.99
C ASP A 650 -4.94 -0.62 -29.22
N ALA A 651 -4.06 -1.61 -29.00
CA ALA A 651 -3.51 -2.50 -30.03
C ALA A 651 -3.90 -3.98 -29.79
N PRO A 652 -5.20 -4.33 -29.81
CA PRO A 652 -5.64 -5.71 -29.66
C PRO A 652 -5.26 -6.57 -30.88
N THR A 653 -4.87 -7.81 -30.62
CA THR A 653 -4.47 -8.78 -31.64
C THR A 653 -5.45 -9.97 -31.66
N GLU A 654 -5.07 -11.10 -31.10
CA GLU A 654 -5.84 -12.35 -31.12
C GLU A 654 -6.74 -12.49 -29.90
N GLU A 655 -7.94 -13.05 -30.08
CA GLU A 655 -8.90 -13.33 -28.99
C GLU A 655 -8.47 -14.58 -28.22
N VAL A 656 -8.44 -14.49 -26.88
CA VAL A 656 -8.08 -15.59 -25.99
C VAL A 656 -9.18 -15.87 -24.98
N ALA A 657 -9.31 -17.13 -24.59
CA ALA A 657 -10.21 -17.56 -23.52
C ALA A 657 -9.48 -17.62 -22.18
N ALA A 658 -10.21 -17.60 -21.08
CA ALA A 658 -9.61 -17.75 -19.77
C ALA A 658 -9.01 -19.14 -19.59
N ASN A 659 -7.77 -19.20 -19.10
CA ASN A 659 -7.05 -20.45 -18.81
C ASN A 659 -5.89 -20.18 -17.83
N VAL A 660 -5.26 -21.24 -17.34
CA VAL A 660 -4.12 -21.18 -16.41
C VAL A 660 -2.81 -21.36 -17.19
N PRO A 661 -1.65 -20.92 -16.64
CA PRO A 661 -0.37 -21.04 -17.34
C PRO A 661 -0.07 -22.48 -17.76
N HIS A 662 0.30 -22.68 -19.04
CA HIS A 662 0.35 -24.01 -19.66
C HIS A 662 1.33 -25.01 -19.02
N PHE A 663 2.36 -24.52 -18.31
CA PHE A 663 3.35 -25.34 -17.62
C PHE A 663 2.91 -25.80 -16.21
N LEU A 664 1.78 -25.29 -15.71
CA LEU A 664 1.15 -25.71 -14.47
C LEU A 664 0.02 -26.72 -14.77
N PRO A 665 -0.47 -27.47 -13.77
CA PRO A 665 -1.58 -28.39 -13.96
C PRO A 665 -2.79 -27.69 -14.60
N PRO A 666 -3.45 -28.29 -15.61
CA PRO A 666 -4.58 -27.66 -16.27
C PRO A 666 -5.79 -27.57 -15.32
N LEU A 667 -6.79 -26.77 -15.70
CA LEU A 667 -8.08 -26.80 -15.03
C LEU A 667 -8.71 -28.20 -15.11
N PRO A 668 -9.51 -28.60 -14.09
CA PRO A 668 -10.28 -29.84 -14.15
C PRO A 668 -11.18 -29.90 -15.39
N GLU A 669 -11.29 -31.08 -16.01
CA GLU A 669 -12.10 -31.27 -17.21
C GLU A 669 -13.56 -30.87 -16.97
N GLY A 670 -14.11 -30.03 -17.84
CA GLY A 670 -15.48 -29.54 -17.74
C GLY A 670 -15.70 -28.40 -16.73
N ALA A 671 -14.66 -27.89 -16.08
CA ALA A 671 -14.77 -26.70 -15.24
C ALA A 671 -15.08 -25.45 -16.09
N ASP A 672 -15.97 -24.59 -15.58
CA ASP A 672 -16.21 -23.27 -16.19
C ASP A 672 -14.95 -22.41 -16.08
N ALA A 673 -14.51 -21.77 -17.16
CA ALA A 673 -13.35 -20.87 -17.12
C ALA A 673 -13.70 -19.47 -16.53
N ASN A 674 -14.04 -19.43 -15.24
CA ASN A 674 -14.40 -18.22 -14.49
C ASN A 674 -13.56 -18.04 -13.21
N ARG A 675 -13.71 -16.90 -12.51
CA ARG A 675 -12.93 -16.60 -11.29
C ARG A 675 -13.09 -17.64 -10.18
N LEU A 676 -14.26 -18.28 -10.08
CA LEU A 676 -14.50 -19.30 -9.05
C LEU A 676 -13.68 -20.57 -9.34
N SER A 677 -13.59 -20.99 -10.60
CA SER A 677 -12.74 -22.12 -10.98
C SER A 677 -11.26 -21.79 -10.84
N LEU A 678 -10.84 -20.56 -11.19
CA LEU A 678 -9.47 -20.10 -10.90
C LEU A 678 -9.16 -20.16 -9.40
N ALA A 679 -10.06 -19.65 -8.56
CA ALA A 679 -9.85 -19.62 -7.12
C ALA A 679 -9.75 -21.03 -6.52
N LYS A 680 -10.57 -21.97 -6.99
CA LYS A 680 -10.48 -23.39 -6.63
C LYS A 680 -9.21 -24.04 -7.13
N TRP A 681 -8.77 -23.73 -8.35
CA TRP A 681 -7.54 -24.25 -8.93
C TRP A 681 -6.28 -23.80 -8.19
N LEU A 682 -6.26 -22.56 -7.66
CA LEU A 682 -5.13 -22.08 -6.86
C LEU A 682 -4.90 -22.94 -5.61
N VAL A 683 -5.97 -23.41 -4.98
CA VAL A 683 -5.93 -24.20 -3.74
C VAL A 683 -6.21 -25.68 -3.99
N ASP A 684 -6.09 -26.13 -5.23
CA ASP A 684 -6.19 -27.53 -5.59
C ASP A 684 -4.96 -28.30 -5.09
N ARG A 685 -5.15 -29.57 -4.70
CA ARG A 685 -4.08 -30.42 -4.16
C ARG A 685 -2.95 -30.67 -5.16
N ASP A 686 -3.25 -30.58 -6.46
CA ASP A 686 -2.29 -30.75 -7.54
C ASP A 686 -1.55 -29.46 -7.88
N ASN A 687 -2.03 -28.29 -7.44
CA ASN A 687 -1.33 -27.02 -7.61
C ASN A 687 -0.01 -27.03 -6.80
N PRO A 688 1.16 -26.85 -7.44
CA PRO A 688 2.44 -27.03 -6.77
C PRO A 688 2.92 -25.79 -6.00
N LEU A 689 2.28 -24.63 -6.15
CA LEU A 689 2.83 -23.36 -5.70
C LEU A 689 2.13 -22.83 -4.44
N THR A 690 0.80 -22.80 -4.40
CA THR A 690 0.08 -22.04 -3.38
C THR A 690 0.35 -22.47 -1.95
N SER A 691 0.44 -23.77 -1.67
CA SER A 691 0.81 -24.26 -0.33
C SER A 691 2.25 -23.90 0.02
N ARG A 692 3.21 -24.08 -0.89
CA ARG A 692 4.63 -23.69 -0.71
C ARG A 692 4.79 -22.19 -0.44
N VAL A 693 4.11 -21.36 -1.23
CA VAL A 693 4.16 -19.89 -1.11
C VAL A 693 3.57 -19.44 0.21
N ALA A 694 2.43 -20.00 0.62
CA ALA A 694 1.79 -19.67 1.89
C ALA A 694 2.69 -20.02 3.08
N VAL A 695 3.18 -21.26 3.18
CA VAL A 695 4.03 -21.69 4.30
C VAL A 695 5.38 -20.98 4.32
N ASN A 696 5.94 -20.62 3.16
CA ASN A 696 7.15 -19.81 3.07
C ASN A 696 6.96 -18.41 3.68
N ARG A 697 5.76 -17.82 3.53
CA ARG A 697 5.43 -16.51 4.12
C ARG A 697 5.10 -16.58 5.60
N TYR A 698 4.47 -17.67 6.06
CA TYR A 698 4.35 -17.94 7.48
C TYR A 698 5.74 -18.07 8.10
N TRP A 699 6.63 -18.85 7.48
CA TRP A 699 8.02 -18.95 7.87
C TRP A 699 8.73 -17.58 7.90
N GLN A 700 8.61 -16.77 6.84
CA GLN A 700 9.17 -15.41 6.78
C GLN A 700 8.66 -14.53 7.93
N THR A 701 7.41 -14.69 8.36
CA THR A 701 6.84 -13.91 9.46
C THR A 701 7.57 -14.17 10.78
N PHE A 702 7.92 -15.43 11.05
CA PHE A 702 8.59 -15.86 12.29
C PHE A 702 10.11 -15.93 12.21
N PHE A 703 10.71 -16.00 11.02
CA PHE A 703 12.17 -16.07 10.87
C PHE A 703 12.76 -14.82 10.20
N GLY A 704 11.91 -13.90 9.72
CA GLY A 704 12.32 -12.69 9.01
C GLY A 704 12.72 -12.92 7.55
N ILE A 705 13.10 -14.15 7.20
CA ILE A 705 13.44 -14.59 5.85
C ILE A 705 12.72 -15.92 5.60
N GLY A 706 12.09 -16.09 4.44
CA GLY A 706 11.48 -17.35 4.04
C GLY A 706 12.52 -18.47 3.83
N ILE A 707 12.06 -19.73 3.78
CA ILE A 707 12.88 -20.86 3.32
C ILE A 707 13.41 -20.55 1.91
N VAL A 708 12.54 -20.02 1.05
CA VAL A 708 12.88 -19.30 -0.18
C VAL A 708 12.96 -17.80 0.14
N LYS A 709 14.12 -17.18 -0.05
CA LYS A 709 14.37 -15.78 0.31
C LYS A 709 13.62 -14.77 -0.58
N THR A 710 13.36 -15.15 -1.83
CA THR A 710 12.58 -14.40 -2.83
C THR A 710 11.10 -14.75 -2.69
N SER A 711 10.45 -14.28 -1.63
CA SER A 711 9.04 -14.64 -1.32
C SER A 711 8.01 -14.17 -2.36
N GLU A 712 8.42 -13.30 -3.26
CA GLU A 712 7.71 -12.80 -4.43
C GLU A 712 7.92 -13.66 -5.69
N ASP A 713 8.96 -14.50 -5.73
CA ASP A 713 9.38 -15.23 -6.93
C ASP A 713 9.93 -16.63 -6.60
N PHE A 714 9.22 -17.66 -7.07
CA PHE A 714 9.55 -19.09 -7.04
C PHE A 714 9.95 -19.60 -8.42
N GLY A 715 10.12 -18.70 -9.39
CA GLY A 715 10.55 -18.96 -10.74
C GLY A 715 12.04 -19.28 -10.86
N VAL A 716 12.52 -19.27 -12.09
CA VAL A 716 13.87 -19.70 -12.48
C VAL A 716 14.98 -18.79 -11.95
N GLN A 717 14.66 -17.53 -11.65
CA GLN A 717 15.58 -16.55 -11.06
C GLN A 717 15.46 -16.47 -9.53
N SER A 718 14.65 -17.35 -8.91
CA SER A 718 14.51 -17.39 -7.46
C SER A 718 15.79 -17.88 -6.77
N GLU A 719 15.95 -17.54 -5.49
CA GLU A 719 16.89 -18.29 -4.65
C GLU A 719 16.36 -19.73 -4.46
N LEU A 720 17.25 -20.71 -4.41
CA LEU A 720 16.87 -22.07 -4.04
C LEU A 720 16.41 -22.12 -2.56
N PRO A 721 15.44 -22.99 -2.22
CA PRO A 721 15.04 -23.16 -0.82
C PRO A 721 16.22 -23.62 0.03
N SER A 722 16.42 -23.02 1.21
CA SER A 722 17.48 -23.46 2.14
C SER A 722 17.26 -24.90 2.64
N HIS A 723 15.99 -25.30 2.77
CA HIS A 723 15.54 -26.61 3.19
C HIS A 723 14.37 -27.07 2.28
N PRO A 724 14.64 -27.64 1.08
CA PRO A 724 13.62 -28.03 0.12
C PRO A 724 12.62 -29.04 0.70
N ASP A 725 13.10 -30.09 1.37
CA ASP A 725 12.22 -31.12 1.92
C ASP A 725 11.36 -30.59 3.07
N LEU A 726 11.88 -29.67 3.89
CA LEU A 726 11.09 -29.00 4.92
C LEU A 726 9.96 -28.17 4.30
N LEU A 727 10.26 -27.43 3.23
CA LEU A 727 9.25 -26.63 2.52
C LEU A 727 8.12 -27.50 1.97
N ASP A 728 8.47 -28.61 1.33
CA ASP A 728 7.50 -29.56 0.77
C ASP A 728 6.71 -30.27 1.87
N TRP A 729 7.36 -30.66 2.96
CA TRP A 729 6.69 -31.26 4.11
C TRP A 729 5.67 -30.29 4.74
N LEU A 730 6.07 -29.02 4.96
CA LEU A 730 5.16 -27.98 5.48
C LEU A 730 4.01 -27.71 4.52
N ALA A 731 4.27 -27.67 3.22
CA ALA A 731 3.24 -27.45 2.21
C ALA A 731 2.21 -28.58 2.18
N VAL A 732 2.65 -29.85 2.28
CA VAL A 732 1.71 -30.98 2.40
C VAL A 732 0.96 -30.95 3.73
N GLU A 733 1.66 -30.67 4.83
CA GLU A 733 1.04 -30.57 6.15
C GLU A 733 -0.07 -29.52 6.19
N PHE A 734 0.16 -28.36 5.55
CA PHE A 734 -0.83 -27.31 5.47
C PHE A 734 -2.09 -27.72 4.70
N MET A 735 -1.94 -28.49 3.62
CA MET A 735 -3.09 -29.01 2.88
C MET A 735 -3.83 -30.11 3.66
N GLU A 736 -3.08 -31.02 4.30
CA GLU A 736 -3.65 -32.18 5.02
C GLU A 736 -4.29 -31.81 6.36
N SER A 737 -3.88 -30.70 6.98
CA SER A 737 -4.57 -30.12 8.14
C SER A 737 -5.92 -29.49 7.79
N GLY A 738 -6.29 -29.43 6.50
CA GLY A 738 -7.47 -28.73 6.02
C GLY A 738 -7.25 -27.24 5.88
N TRP A 739 -6.04 -26.82 5.45
CA TRP A 739 -5.66 -25.43 5.28
C TRP A 739 -5.72 -24.62 6.58
N ASP A 740 -5.41 -25.26 7.71
CA ASP A 740 -5.45 -24.67 9.06
C ASP A 740 -4.22 -23.79 9.30
N VAL A 741 -4.44 -22.47 9.34
CA VAL A 741 -3.37 -21.48 9.52
C VAL A 741 -2.82 -21.49 10.96
N LYS A 742 -3.70 -21.57 11.96
CA LYS A 742 -3.26 -21.59 13.37
C LYS A 742 -2.47 -22.86 13.69
N HIS A 743 -2.80 -24.00 13.08
CA HIS A 743 -2.00 -25.24 13.16
C HIS A 743 -0.57 -25.00 12.66
N MET A 744 -0.41 -24.40 11.48
CA MET A 744 0.93 -24.11 10.93
C MET A 744 1.72 -23.15 11.82
N HIS A 745 1.07 -22.10 12.33
CA HIS A 745 1.72 -21.16 13.23
C HIS A 745 2.11 -21.81 14.56
N ARG A 746 1.24 -22.64 15.14
CA ARG A 746 1.53 -23.42 16.36
C ARG A 746 2.73 -24.33 16.14
N LEU A 747 2.76 -25.06 15.02
CA LEU A 747 3.84 -25.99 14.69
C LEU A 747 5.19 -25.28 14.60
N ILE A 748 5.22 -24.09 13.98
CA ILE A 748 6.44 -23.26 13.88
C ILE A 748 6.89 -22.77 15.26
N VAL A 749 6.01 -22.11 16.02
CA VAL A 749 6.41 -21.43 17.28
C VAL A 749 6.70 -22.40 18.45
N THR A 750 6.33 -23.67 18.30
CA THR A 750 6.61 -24.73 19.29
C THR A 750 7.78 -25.65 18.90
N SER A 751 8.39 -25.44 17.73
CA SER A 751 9.61 -26.16 17.28
C SER A 751 10.84 -25.73 18.08
N GLU A 752 11.80 -26.64 18.35
CA GLU A 752 13.10 -26.22 18.93
C GLU A 752 13.76 -25.18 18.06
N THR A 753 13.66 -25.32 16.74
CA THR A 753 14.23 -24.40 15.76
C THR A 753 13.87 -22.95 16.06
N TYR A 754 12.59 -22.67 16.35
CA TYR A 754 12.10 -21.35 16.75
C TYR A 754 12.53 -20.95 18.17
N LEU A 755 12.54 -21.91 19.10
CA LEU A 755 12.81 -21.71 20.52
C LEU A 755 14.31 -21.51 20.84
N GLN A 756 15.20 -21.73 19.88
CA GLN A 756 16.63 -21.47 20.03
C GLN A 756 16.94 -20.04 20.52
N SER A 757 18.07 -19.89 21.19
CA SER A 757 18.68 -18.61 21.51
C SER A 757 19.05 -17.87 20.22
N SER A 758 18.88 -16.55 20.22
CA SER A 758 19.28 -15.68 19.10
C SER A 758 20.70 -15.13 19.23
N ARG A 759 21.39 -15.47 20.33
CA ARG A 759 22.73 -14.96 20.65
C ARG A 759 23.69 -15.18 19.49
N PHE A 760 24.55 -14.18 19.28
CA PHE A 760 25.58 -14.25 18.25
C PHE A 760 26.51 -15.44 18.50
N ARG A 761 26.82 -16.15 17.42
CA ARG A 761 27.69 -17.33 17.39
C ARG A 761 28.85 -17.08 16.46
N ALA A 762 30.05 -16.92 17.03
CA ALA A 762 31.25 -16.57 16.27
C ALA A 762 31.67 -17.67 15.28
N ASP A 763 31.39 -18.93 15.61
CA ASP A 763 31.63 -20.10 14.76
C ASP A 763 30.80 -20.10 13.47
N LEU A 764 29.69 -19.35 13.44
CA LEU A 764 28.79 -19.27 12.29
C LEU A 764 29.00 -18.02 11.43
N HIS A 765 29.83 -17.07 11.88
CA HIS A 765 29.97 -15.77 11.21
C HIS A 765 30.39 -15.91 9.73
N ASP A 766 31.36 -16.77 9.45
CA ASP A 766 31.89 -16.96 8.10
C ASP A 766 31.23 -18.14 7.37
N VAL A 767 30.48 -18.99 8.08
CA VAL A 767 29.88 -20.21 7.54
C VAL A 767 28.41 -20.00 7.14
N ASP A 768 27.65 -19.30 7.98
CA ASP A 768 26.23 -19.01 7.79
C ASP A 768 25.87 -17.63 8.33
N PRO A 769 26.41 -16.54 7.74
CA PRO A 769 26.21 -15.17 8.22
C PRO A 769 24.74 -14.76 8.25
N GLU A 770 23.94 -15.26 7.31
CA GLU A 770 22.51 -14.97 7.18
C GLU A 770 21.61 -15.93 7.99
N ASN A 771 22.18 -16.86 8.76
CA ASN A 771 21.45 -17.86 9.54
C ASN A 771 20.47 -18.71 8.71
N ARG A 772 20.86 -19.07 7.47
CA ARG A 772 20.07 -19.88 6.53
C ARG A 772 20.01 -21.35 6.91
N LEU A 773 20.98 -21.85 7.67
CA LEU A 773 21.01 -23.21 8.23
C LEU A 773 20.20 -23.32 9.53
N LEU A 774 19.75 -22.20 10.10
CA LEU A 774 18.86 -22.15 11.27
C LEU A 774 19.50 -22.74 12.55
N ALA A 775 20.82 -22.60 12.70
CA ALA A 775 21.57 -23.01 13.89
C ALA A 775 21.33 -22.12 15.13
N ARG A 776 20.52 -21.07 14.99
CA ARG A 776 20.05 -20.16 16.05
C ARG A 776 18.73 -19.52 15.64
N SER A 777 18.01 -18.93 16.59
CA SER A 777 16.82 -18.11 16.23
C SER A 777 17.26 -16.77 15.63
N PRO A 778 16.56 -16.21 14.62
CA PRO A 778 16.97 -14.95 14.03
C PRO A 778 16.56 -13.77 14.94
N ARG A 779 17.44 -12.78 15.04
CA ARG A 779 17.20 -11.49 15.69
C ARG A 779 17.03 -10.43 14.60
N PHE A 780 15.89 -9.76 14.59
CA PHE A 780 15.62 -8.67 13.66
C PHE A 780 14.73 -7.62 14.33
N ARG A 781 14.86 -6.39 13.87
CA ARG A 781 14.02 -5.28 14.30
C ARG A 781 12.57 -5.50 13.87
N LEU A 782 11.65 -5.21 14.79
CA LEU A 782 10.22 -5.26 14.52
C LEU A 782 9.83 -4.26 13.40
N PRO A 783 8.78 -4.56 12.62
CA PRO A 783 8.14 -3.54 11.79
C PRO A 783 7.69 -2.35 12.64
N THR A 784 7.77 -1.15 12.07
CA THR A 784 7.48 0.11 12.77
C THR A 784 6.07 0.17 13.37
N THR A 785 5.10 -0.43 12.68
CA THR A 785 3.74 -0.57 13.16
C THR A 785 3.69 -1.32 14.50
N LEU A 786 4.54 -2.34 14.69
CA LEU A 786 4.64 -3.07 15.94
C LEU A 786 5.48 -2.34 16.99
N ILE A 787 6.50 -1.57 16.59
CA ILE A 787 7.28 -0.73 17.53
C ILE A 787 6.37 0.32 18.18
N ARG A 788 5.53 1.00 17.38
CA ARG A 788 4.54 1.96 17.90
C ARG A 788 3.52 1.27 18.80
N ASP A 789 2.97 0.13 18.38
CA ASP A 789 1.99 -0.62 19.17
C ASP A 789 2.58 -1.13 20.49
N ALA A 790 3.85 -1.56 20.49
CA ALA A 790 4.57 -1.96 21.69
C ALA A 790 4.75 -0.78 22.66
N ALA A 791 5.14 0.39 22.16
CA ALA A 791 5.27 1.61 22.99
C ALA A 791 3.95 2.00 23.65
N LEU A 792 2.85 2.01 22.88
CA LEU A 792 1.51 2.30 23.41
C LEU A 792 1.04 1.23 24.41
N SER A 793 1.31 -0.05 24.14
CA SER A 793 0.87 -1.15 25.02
C SER A 793 1.62 -1.12 26.34
N THR A 794 2.95 -1.00 26.29
CA THR A 794 3.82 -0.96 27.47
C THR A 794 3.52 0.26 28.35
N SER A 795 3.14 1.39 27.76
CA SER A 795 2.81 2.63 28.48
C SER A 795 1.38 2.68 29.02
N GLY A 796 0.56 1.65 28.77
CA GLY A 796 -0.86 1.62 29.17
C GLY A 796 -1.77 2.53 28.33
N LEU A 797 -1.26 3.12 27.25
CA LEU A 797 -2.00 4.04 26.38
C LEU A 797 -2.83 3.34 25.31
N LEU A 798 -2.46 2.11 24.91
CA LEU A 798 -3.09 1.43 23.79
C LEU A 798 -4.59 1.17 24.01
N HIS A 799 -5.41 1.75 23.14
CA HIS A 799 -6.84 1.42 23.07
C HIS A 799 -7.07 0.20 22.18
N LYS A 800 -7.59 -0.87 22.77
CA LYS A 800 -7.67 -2.23 22.17
C LYS A 800 -8.91 -2.49 21.31
N GLN A 801 -9.64 -1.47 20.89
CA GLN A 801 -10.80 -1.65 20.03
C GLN A 801 -10.42 -2.24 18.67
N ILE A 802 -11.00 -3.39 18.36
CA ILE A 802 -10.87 -4.07 17.07
C ILE A 802 -11.90 -3.52 16.06
N GLY A 803 -11.44 -3.30 14.83
CA GLY A 803 -12.25 -2.95 13.66
C GLY A 803 -12.76 -1.51 13.61
N GLY A 804 -13.57 -1.18 12.61
CA GLY A 804 -14.16 0.15 12.42
C GLY A 804 -13.33 1.11 11.56
N PRO A 805 -13.77 2.36 11.39
CA PRO A 805 -13.10 3.31 10.50
C PRO A 805 -11.65 3.60 10.91
N PRO A 806 -10.79 4.01 9.96
CA PRO A 806 -9.42 4.41 10.26
C PRO A 806 -9.37 5.66 11.14
N VAL A 807 -8.28 5.80 11.89
CA VAL A 807 -7.99 6.93 12.77
C VAL A 807 -6.75 7.69 12.31
N TYR A 808 -6.54 8.88 12.89
CA TYR A 808 -5.48 9.79 12.51
C TYR A 808 -4.57 10.05 13.72
N PRO A 809 -3.51 9.26 13.95
CA PRO A 809 -2.53 9.50 15.01
C PRO A 809 -1.78 10.84 14.86
N TRP A 810 -0.84 11.14 15.76
CA TRP A 810 0.05 12.28 15.59
C TRP A 810 0.77 12.28 14.23
N GLN A 811 0.88 13.47 13.63
CA GLN A 811 1.64 13.73 12.41
C GLN A 811 2.13 15.19 12.44
N PRO A 812 3.32 15.49 11.88
CA PRO A 812 3.76 16.86 11.66
C PRO A 812 2.78 17.71 10.86
N ASP A 813 2.63 18.97 11.25
CA ASP A 813 1.77 19.93 10.56
C ASP A 813 2.23 20.18 9.12
N GLY A 814 1.27 20.33 8.21
CA GLY A 814 1.53 20.77 6.83
C GLY A 814 1.88 19.67 5.82
N LEU A 815 2.26 18.46 6.25
CA LEU A 815 2.72 17.39 5.36
C LEU A 815 1.75 17.13 4.19
N TRP A 816 0.45 16.99 4.46
CA TRP A 816 -0.53 16.69 3.40
C TRP A 816 -1.00 17.92 2.61
N ARG A 817 -0.71 19.15 3.06
CA ARG A 817 -1.08 20.37 2.33
C ARG A 817 -0.27 20.49 1.05
N GLU A 818 1.02 20.17 1.12
CA GLU A 818 1.95 20.21 -0.01
C GLU A 818 1.50 19.28 -1.16
N PHE A 819 0.90 18.13 -0.84
CA PHE A 819 0.46 17.13 -1.82
C PHE A 819 -1.02 17.16 -2.19
N SER A 820 -1.85 18.05 -1.62
CA SER A 820 -3.32 18.00 -1.80
C SER A 820 -3.96 19.20 -2.49
N LEU A 821 -3.17 20.09 -3.13
CA LEU A 821 -3.67 21.36 -3.69
C LEU A 821 -4.53 22.12 -2.65
N GLU A 822 -4.10 22.11 -1.38
CA GLU A 822 -4.75 22.74 -0.21
C GLU A 822 -6.15 22.22 0.19
N LYS A 823 -6.64 21.10 -0.35
CA LYS A 823 -8.02 20.64 -0.08
C LYS A 823 -8.19 19.82 1.21
N PHE A 824 -7.12 19.36 1.85
CA PHE A 824 -7.20 18.57 3.07
C PHE A 824 -6.20 19.04 4.13
N ALA A 825 -6.70 19.26 5.35
CA ALA A 825 -5.87 19.49 6.53
C ALA A 825 -5.94 18.26 7.43
N TYR A 826 -4.80 17.58 7.60
CA TYR A 826 -4.68 16.52 8.58
C TYR A 826 -4.99 17.09 9.96
N LYS A 827 -5.87 16.41 10.69
CA LYS A 827 -6.19 16.72 12.09
C LYS A 827 -6.05 15.43 12.86
N PRO A 828 -5.12 15.36 13.83
CA PRO A 828 -5.05 14.23 14.73
C PRO A 828 -6.42 13.95 15.34
N SER A 829 -6.71 12.67 15.51
CA SER A 829 -7.82 12.18 16.32
C SER A 829 -7.58 12.54 17.78
N THR A 830 -8.61 12.41 18.61
CA THR A 830 -8.55 12.74 20.05
C THR A 830 -9.06 11.56 20.88
N GLY A 831 -8.63 11.50 22.14
CA GLY A 831 -8.96 10.43 23.08
C GLY A 831 -8.51 9.07 22.57
N ASP A 832 -9.29 8.04 22.88
CA ASP A 832 -9.04 6.63 22.54
C ASP A 832 -8.68 6.38 21.06
N SER A 833 -9.15 7.23 20.14
CA SER A 833 -8.84 7.12 18.71
C SER A 833 -7.38 7.45 18.36
N LEU A 834 -6.70 8.26 19.16
CA LEU A 834 -5.30 8.64 18.95
C LEU A 834 -4.35 7.47 19.24
N HIS A 835 -4.70 6.63 20.21
CA HIS A 835 -3.87 5.53 20.70
C HIS A 835 -4.35 4.13 20.27
N ARG A 836 -5.07 4.03 19.15
CA ARG A 836 -5.38 2.72 18.55
C ARG A 836 -4.14 2.09 17.92
N ARG A 837 -4.21 0.77 17.74
CA ARG A 837 -3.21 -0.01 16.99
C ARG A 837 -2.96 0.59 15.60
N SER A 838 -1.71 0.48 15.17
CA SER A 838 -1.21 1.05 13.93
C SER A 838 -1.89 0.47 12.68
N LEU A 839 -2.47 -0.73 12.79
CA LEU A 839 -3.35 -1.34 11.78
C LEU A 839 -4.53 -0.44 11.38
N TYR A 840 -5.02 0.38 12.31
CA TYR A 840 -6.17 1.27 12.13
C TYR A 840 -5.78 2.69 11.72
N THR A 841 -4.50 2.98 11.55
CA THR A 841 -4.05 4.29 11.06
C THR A 841 -4.49 4.49 9.62
N PHE A 842 -5.05 5.65 9.31
CA PHE A 842 -5.40 6.04 7.94
C PHE A 842 -4.19 5.98 7.03
N TRP A 843 -4.26 5.14 6.01
CA TRP A 843 -3.20 4.97 5.03
C TRP A 843 -3.49 5.73 3.75
N ARG A 844 -2.85 6.88 3.57
CA ARG A 844 -2.92 7.63 2.32
C ARG A 844 -1.93 7.05 1.30
N ARG A 845 -2.41 6.62 0.14
CA ARG A 845 -1.60 5.90 -0.86
C ARG A 845 -0.44 6.72 -1.44
N THR A 846 -0.59 8.04 -1.55
CA THR A 846 0.48 8.92 -2.04
C THR A 846 1.52 9.26 -0.97
N VAL A 847 1.14 9.24 0.32
CA VAL A 847 2.00 9.66 1.44
C VAL A 847 1.68 8.80 2.66
N ALA A 848 2.50 7.77 2.92
CA ALA A 848 2.39 6.94 4.12
C ALA A 848 2.55 7.77 5.41
N PRO A 849 2.06 7.28 6.57
CA PRO A 849 2.33 7.93 7.85
C PRO A 849 3.85 8.11 8.08
N PRO A 850 4.34 9.32 8.40
CA PRO A 850 5.78 9.63 8.37
C PRO A 850 6.58 8.89 9.44
N ASN A 851 5.94 8.46 10.52
CA ASN A 851 6.56 7.65 11.57
C ASN A 851 6.52 6.14 11.28
N MET A 852 6.06 5.71 10.09
CA MET A 852 5.99 4.30 9.68
C MET A 852 7.04 3.97 8.61
N PHE A 853 8.32 3.99 9.01
CA PHE A 853 9.44 3.65 8.12
C PHE A 853 9.40 2.18 7.66
N ASP A 854 10.07 1.90 6.54
CA ASP A 854 10.18 0.56 5.92
C ASP A 854 8.83 -0.11 5.58
N SER A 855 7.77 0.68 5.42
CA SER A 855 6.44 0.18 5.07
C SER A 855 6.25 0.06 3.55
N ALA A 856 5.37 -0.85 3.12
CA ALA A 856 4.98 -0.94 1.73
C ALA A 856 4.31 0.37 1.26
N ASN A 857 4.67 0.86 0.06
CA ASN A 857 4.04 2.06 -0.52
C ASN A 857 2.56 1.82 -0.90
N ARG A 858 2.12 0.55 -0.94
CA ARG A 858 0.77 0.10 -1.32
C ARG A 858 0.31 0.65 -2.68
N GLN A 859 1.24 0.87 -3.60
CA GLN A 859 0.96 1.16 -5.01
C GLN A 859 1.06 -0.09 -5.88
N ALA A 860 1.90 -1.05 -5.48
CA ALA A 860 2.02 -2.38 -6.08
C ALA A 860 2.02 -3.46 -4.97
N CYS A 861 1.80 -4.71 -5.36
CA CYS A 861 1.84 -5.85 -4.43
C CYS A 861 3.21 -5.91 -3.74
N THR A 862 3.22 -6.04 -2.41
CA THR A 862 4.46 -6.20 -1.64
C THR A 862 4.30 -7.36 -0.66
N VAL A 863 5.05 -8.43 -0.86
CA VAL A 863 5.05 -9.64 0.00
C VAL A 863 6.33 -9.80 0.83
N LYS A 864 7.28 -8.90 0.61
CA LYS A 864 8.56 -8.83 1.33
C LYS A 864 8.85 -7.37 1.66
N LEU A 865 8.85 -7.05 2.95
CA LEU A 865 9.21 -5.71 3.42
C LEU A 865 10.73 -5.60 3.55
N SER A 866 11.27 -4.47 3.12
CA SER A 866 12.63 -4.08 3.45
C SER A 866 12.74 -3.85 4.96
N ARG A 867 13.91 -4.12 5.54
CA ARG A 867 14.21 -3.75 6.93
C ARG A 867 15.55 -3.02 6.92
N THR A 868 15.51 -1.75 7.32
CA THR A 868 16.70 -0.91 7.40
C THR A 868 16.88 -0.42 8.84
N ASN A 869 18.14 -0.21 9.23
CA ASN A 869 18.50 0.43 10.49
C ASN A 869 19.18 1.75 10.15
N THR A 870 18.47 2.88 10.31
CA THR A 870 19.00 4.20 9.96
C THR A 870 18.96 5.15 11.17
N PRO A 871 19.87 6.14 11.26
CA PRO A 871 19.85 7.12 12.34
C PRO A 871 18.53 7.90 12.43
N LEU A 872 17.86 8.14 11.29
CA LEU A 872 16.57 8.82 11.25
C LEU A 872 15.48 8.06 12.02
N GLN A 873 15.52 6.72 12.03
CA GLN A 873 14.55 5.91 12.78
C GLN A 873 14.74 6.11 14.29
N ALA A 874 15.98 6.08 14.78
CA ALA A 874 16.27 6.36 16.18
C ALA A 874 15.81 7.77 16.57
N LEU A 875 16.01 8.77 15.71
CA LEU A 875 15.53 10.14 15.92
C LEU A 875 13.99 10.24 15.95
N VAL A 876 13.28 9.47 15.12
CA VAL A 876 11.81 9.39 15.19
C VAL A 876 11.36 8.84 16.54
N LEU A 877 11.97 7.73 17.00
CA LEU A 877 11.64 7.15 18.30
C LEU A 877 11.95 8.11 19.46
N LEU A 878 12.97 8.96 19.35
CA LEU A 878 13.31 9.94 20.38
C LEU A 878 12.36 11.15 20.44
N ASN A 879 11.79 11.58 19.31
CA ASN A 879 11.21 12.90 19.18
C ASN A 879 9.74 12.94 18.72
N ASP A 880 9.23 11.89 18.06
CA ASP A 880 7.83 11.90 17.61
C ASP A 880 6.89 11.92 18.83
N PRO A 881 5.86 12.79 18.84
CA PRO A 881 4.97 12.94 20.00
C PRO A 881 4.36 11.64 20.51
N VAL A 882 4.13 10.65 19.64
CA VAL A 882 3.57 9.36 20.07
C VAL A 882 4.49 8.59 21.01
N PHE A 883 5.81 8.66 20.78
CA PHE A 883 6.79 7.97 21.62
C PHE A 883 7.05 8.75 22.90
N VAL A 884 7.16 10.08 22.81
CA VAL A 884 7.31 10.95 23.99
C VAL A 884 6.13 10.78 24.96
N GLU A 885 4.91 10.74 24.41
CA GLU A 885 3.69 10.48 25.19
C GLU A 885 3.73 9.08 25.84
N ALA A 886 4.21 8.06 25.12
CA ALA A 886 4.41 6.72 25.69
C ALA A 886 5.47 6.69 26.81
N PHE A 887 6.55 7.47 26.70
CA PHE A 887 7.56 7.56 27.76
C PHE A 887 6.98 8.15 29.04
N CYS A 888 6.22 9.25 28.90
CA CYS A 888 5.51 9.88 30.00
C CYS A 888 4.44 8.94 30.58
N GLY A 889 3.75 8.18 29.73
CA GLY A 889 2.72 7.22 30.13
C GLY A 889 3.29 6.10 31.01
N LEU A 890 4.37 5.46 30.57
CA LEU A 890 5.05 4.43 31.38
C LEU A 890 5.62 5.02 32.67
N ALA A 891 6.29 6.17 32.61
CA ALA A 891 6.85 6.82 33.79
C ALA A 891 5.76 7.13 34.83
N SER A 892 4.63 7.72 34.39
CA SER A 892 3.48 8.00 35.24
C SER A 892 2.88 6.73 35.84
N MET A 893 2.70 5.68 35.02
CA MET A 893 2.19 4.39 35.46
C MET A 893 3.06 3.77 36.55
N VAL A 894 4.38 3.72 36.36
CA VAL A 894 5.32 3.15 37.33
C VAL A 894 5.34 3.96 38.64
N LEU A 895 5.33 5.30 38.57
CA LEU A 895 5.29 6.15 39.76
C LEU A 895 3.99 5.93 40.56
N SER A 896 2.86 5.73 39.89
CA SER A 896 1.56 5.51 40.53
C SER A 896 1.49 4.21 41.35
N GLN A 897 2.28 3.20 40.98
CA GLN A 897 2.37 1.92 41.71
C GLN A 897 3.10 2.06 43.07
N SER A 898 3.58 3.26 43.41
CA SER A 898 4.24 3.61 44.67
C SER A 898 5.41 2.67 45.05
N PRO A 899 6.42 2.46 44.18
CA PRO A 899 7.58 1.66 44.54
C PRO A 899 8.39 2.37 45.63
N GLY A 900 8.99 1.60 46.54
CA GLY A 900 9.66 2.13 47.73
C GLY A 900 11.04 2.76 47.50
N SER A 901 11.62 2.67 46.29
CA SER A 901 12.91 3.28 45.94
C SER A 901 13.07 3.52 44.43
N ASP A 902 14.02 4.40 44.06
CA ASP A 902 14.42 4.64 42.66
C ASP A 902 14.87 3.35 41.95
N GLU A 903 15.56 2.46 42.65
CA GLU A 903 15.94 1.15 42.10
C GLU A 903 14.70 0.33 41.70
N GLN A 904 13.67 0.30 42.54
CA GLN A 904 12.44 -0.44 42.24
C GLN A 904 11.67 0.20 41.07
N ILE A 905 11.64 1.54 41.01
CA ILE A 905 11.04 2.29 39.89
C ILE A 905 11.73 1.93 38.56
N VAL A 906 13.06 2.03 38.51
CA VAL A 906 13.83 1.77 37.28
C VAL A 906 13.72 0.31 36.85
N ARG A 907 13.78 -0.63 37.80
CA ARG A 907 13.58 -2.07 37.50
C ARG A 907 12.21 -2.32 36.89
N LEU A 908 11.16 -1.77 37.47
CA LEU A 908 9.80 -1.96 36.99
C LEU A 908 9.60 -1.34 35.59
N ALA A 909 10.11 -0.13 35.35
CA ALA A 909 10.08 0.48 34.03
C ALA A 909 10.82 -0.36 32.98
N PHE A 910 11.99 -0.89 33.32
CA PHE A 910 12.76 -1.77 32.45
C PHE A 910 12.04 -3.08 32.16
N GLU A 911 11.42 -3.70 33.17
CA GLU A 911 10.63 -4.93 33.04
C GLU A 911 9.41 -4.72 32.14
N HIS A 912 8.68 -3.61 32.27
CA HIS A 912 7.56 -3.27 31.38
C HIS A 912 7.98 -3.13 29.90
N ALA A 913 9.15 -2.55 29.65
CA ALA A 913 9.63 -2.32 28.29
C ALA A 913 10.25 -3.55 27.64
N THR A 914 11.06 -4.31 28.40
CA THR A 914 11.89 -5.40 27.87
C THR A 914 11.40 -6.80 28.24
N GLY A 915 10.45 -6.93 29.18
CA GLY A 915 9.95 -8.22 29.64
C GLY A 915 10.89 -8.96 30.60
N ARG A 916 12.06 -8.41 30.93
CA ARG A 916 13.04 -8.99 31.87
C ARG A 916 13.57 -7.97 32.87
N LYS A 917 14.29 -8.46 33.87
CA LYS A 917 15.01 -7.61 34.84
C LYS A 917 16.30 -7.02 34.23
N PRO A 918 16.66 -5.76 34.56
CA PRO A 918 17.96 -5.22 34.20
C PRO A 918 19.05 -5.92 35.02
N ASN A 919 20.19 -6.16 34.36
CA ASN A 919 21.39 -6.60 35.05
C ASN A 919 22.01 -5.44 35.86
N GLN A 920 23.04 -5.71 36.67
CA GLN A 920 23.62 -4.71 37.57
C GLN A 920 24.28 -3.54 36.83
N ALA A 921 24.86 -3.76 35.64
CA ALA A 921 25.46 -2.70 34.86
C ALA A 921 24.39 -1.80 34.22
N GLU A 922 23.35 -2.41 33.62
CA GLU A 922 22.19 -1.69 33.07
C GLU A 922 21.51 -0.84 34.14
N LEU A 923 21.23 -1.43 35.29
CA LEU A 923 20.61 -0.71 36.41
C LEU A 923 21.48 0.46 36.89
N GLY A 924 22.78 0.24 37.06
CA GLY A 924 23.69 1.29 37.48
C GLY A 924 23.70 2.48 36.51
N SER A 925 23.73 2.22 35.20
CA SER A 925 23.67 3.25 34.17
C SER A 925 22.33 4.00 34.17
N LEU A 926 21.21 3.30 34.33
CA LEU A 926 19.88 3.92 34.34
C LEU A 926 19.63 4.74 35.60
N LEU A 927 20.16 4.32 36.75
CA LEU A 927 20.12 5.12 37.99
C LEU A 927 20.94 6.40 37.87
N SER A 928 22.14 6.32 37.27
CA SER A 928 22.94 7.52 36.97
C SER A 928 22.18 8.46 36.04
N ALA A 929 21.57 7.95 34.97
CA ALA A 929 20.79 8.77 34.05
C ALA A 929 19.56 9.42 34.72
N LEU A 930 18.93 8.73 35.68
CA LEU A 930 17.82 9.29 36.46
C LEU A 930 18.29 10.46 37.34
N GLU A 931 19.42 10.31 38.00
CA GLU A 931 20.02 11.35 38.85
C GLU A 931 20.43 12.57 38.02
N ASP A 932 21.15 12.35 36.90
CA ASP A 932 21.55 13.41 35.97
C ASP A 932 20.34 14.18 35.42
N SER A 933 19.27 13.47 35.02
CA SER A 933 18.04 14.08 34.52
C SER A 933 17.34 14.89 35.61
N ARG A 934 17.34 14.39 36.84
CA ARG A 934 16.73 15.05 38.00
C ARG A 934 17.47 16.33 38.37
N GLU A 935 18.80 16.32 38.35
CA GLU A 935 19.61 17.53 38.55
C GLU A 935 19.32 18.57 37.47
N PHE A 936 19.30 18.16 36.20
CA PHE A 936 19.00 19.05 35.09
C PHE A 936 17.61 19.69 35.22
N TYR A 937 16.56 18.89 35.40
CA TYR A 937 15.19 19.41 35.45
C TYR A 937 14.88 20.18 36.74
N ALA A 938 15.57 19.92 37.85
CA ALA A 938 15.45 20.74 39.05
C ALA A 938 15.91 22.19 38.81
N GLU A 939 16.90 22.40 37.94
CA GLU A 939 17.35 23.74 37.52
C GLU A 939 16.51 24.31 36.35
N HIS A 940 15.80 23.45 35.61
CA HIS A 940 15.06 23.78 34.38
C HIS A 940 13.60 23.28 34.43
N VAL A 941 12.83 23.75 35.40
CA VAL A 941 11.44 23.30 35.62
C VAL A 941 10.54 23.59 34.41
N ASP A 942 10.75 24.70 33.71
CA ASP A 942 9.99 25.04 32.50
C ASP A 942 10.24 24.01 31.38
N ASP A 943 11.45 23.48 31.26
CA ASP A 943 11.78 22.43 30.29
C ASP A 943 11.15 21.09 30.69
N ALA A 944 11.09 20.79 32.00
CA ALA A 944 10.36 19.62 32.52
C ALA A 944 8.87 19.73 32.17
N ALA A 945 8.27 20.90 32.39
CA ALA A 945 6.87 21.17 32.05
C ALA A 945 6.62 21.05 30.55
N ALA A 946 7.51 21.59 29.71
CA ALA A 946 7.42 21.49 28.26
C ALA A 946 7.47 20.01 27.80
N TYR A 947 8.42 19.23 28.30
CA TYR A 947 8.59 17.83 27.93
C TYR A 947 7.38 16.96 28.30
N VAL A 948 6.88 17.04 29.54
CA VAL A 948 5.74 16.22 29.98
C VAL A 948 4.39 16.72 29.47
N SER A 949 4.36 17.88 28.81
CA SER A 949 3.15 18.42 28.16
C SER A 949 2.97 17.95 26.70
N ILE A 950 3.91 17.16 26.18
CA ILE A 950 3.81 16.58 24.83
C ILE A 950 2.82 15.41 24.87
N GLY A 951 1.77 15.50 24.05
CA GLY A 951 0.68 14.50 23.99
C GLY A 951 -0.59 14.97 24.70
N GLU A 952 -1.57 14.08 24.86
CA GLU A 952 -2.85 14.37 25.53
C GLU A 952 -3.19 13.40 26.69
N ALA A 953 -2.54 12.24 26.75
CA ALA A 953 -2.93 11.17 27.66
C ALA A 953 -2.44 11.34 29.11
N VAL A 954 -1.30 12.02 29.31
CA VAL A 954 -0.70 12.18 30.64
C VAL A 954 -0.97 13.58 31.15
N ALA A 955 -1.69 13.67 32.28
CA ALA A 955 -1.94 14.95 32.93
C ALA A 955 -0.63 15.51 33.50
N VAL A 956 -0.30 16.75 33.13
CA VAL A 956 0.86 17.47 33.68
C VAL A 956 0.60 17.74 35.17
N PRO A 957 1.49 17.31 36.09
CA PRO A 957 1.35 17.63 37.50
C PRO A 957 1.33 19.14 37.75
N GLU A 958 0.54 19.62 38.71
CA GLU A 958 0.55 21.05 39.07
C GLU A 958 1.84 21.43 39.81
N ASP A 959 2.33 20.53 40.66
CA ASP A 959 3.52 20.68 41.50
C ASP A 959 4.82 20.55 40.70
N ASP A 960 5.74 21.49 40.90
CA ASP A 960 7.02 21.54 40.16
C ASP A 960 7.91 20.33 40.45
N GLN A 961 7.95 19.86 41.69
CA GLN A 961 8.74 18.68 42.05
C GLN A 961 8.18 17.41 41.39
N ALA A 962 6.86 17.30 41.29
CA ALA A 962 6.20 16.23 40.56
C ALA A 962 6.47 16.29 39.06
N LYS A 963 6.50 17.49 38.44
CA LYS A 963 6.92 17.65 37.03
C LYS A 963 8.35 17.18 36.81
N VAL A 964 9.28 17.62 37.65
CA VAL A 964 10.69 17.21 37.60
C VAL A 964 10.81 15.70 37.74
N THR A 965 10.09 15.10 38.68
CA THR A 965 10.12 13.64 38.91
C THR A 965 9.61 12.86 37.69
N LEU A 966 8.49 13.29 37.11
CA LEU A 966 7.92 12.66 35.92
C LEU A 966 8.84 12.81 34.71
N ALA A 967 9.34 14.02 34.45
CA ALA A 967 10.24 14.31 33.33
C ALA A 967 11.53 13.48 33.42
N SER A 968 12.14 13.42 34.61
CA SER A 968 13.38 12.66 34.83
C SER A 968 13.20 11.17 34.57
N LEU A 969 12.11 10.58 35.06
CA LEU A 969 11.83 9.16 34.79
C LEU A 969 11.45 8.92 33.33
N ALA A 970 10.71 9.83 32.70
CA ALA A 970 10.38 9.74 31.29
C ALA A 970 11.64 9.78 30.40
N SER A 971 12.67 10.55 30.76
CA SER A 971 13.98 10.51 30.09
C SER A 971 14.68 9.15 30.23
N VAL A 972 14.57 8.48 31.38
CA VAL A 972 15.08 7.12 31.55
C VAL A 972 14.29 6.12 30.70
N VAL A 973 12.97 6.23 30.67
CA VAL A 973 12.11 5.38 29.81
C VAL A 973 12.45 5.59 28.34
N GLN A 974 12.69 6.83 27.92
CA GLN A 974 13.13 7.17 26.57
C GLN A 974 14.40 6.43 26.19
N ILE A 975 15.40 6.35 27.09
CA ILE A 975 16.62 5.56 26.87
C ILE A 975 16.27 4.09 26.67
N ILE A 976 15.45 3.51 27.56
CA ILE A 976 15.08 2.08 27.52
C ILE A 976 14.36 1.73 26.21
N MET A 977 13.36 2.53 25.80
CA MET A 977 12.57 2.28 24.59
C MET A 977 13.33 2.56 23.28
N ASN A 978 14.50 3.22 23.33
CA ASN A 978 15.38 3.38 22.18
C ASN A 978 16.45 2.28 22.04
N THR A 979 16.46 1.30 22.94
CA THR A 979 17.41 0.18 22.86
C THR A 979 17.03 -0.82 21.75
N ASP A 980 18.02 -1.53 21.21
CA ASP A 980 17.79 -2.62 20.27
C ASP A 980 16.89 -3.73 20.86
N GLU A 981 16.96 -3.96 22.17
CA GLU A 981 16.10 -4.92 22.86
C GLU A 981 14.62 -4.53 22.82
N PHE A 982 14.30 -3.25 23.05
CA PHE A 982 12.92 -2.80 22.91
C PHE A 982 12.41 -2.90 21.46
N MET A 983 13.26 -2.56 20.49
CA MET A 983 12.90 -2.54 19.06
C MET A 983 12.89 -3.91 18.39
N THR A 984 13.35 -4.95 19.09
CA THR A 984 13.35 -6.33 18.59
C THR A 984 12.35 -7.18 19.38
N ARG A 985 12.15 -8.40 18.91
CA ARG A 985 11.31 -9.40 19.57
C ARG A 985 12.02 -10.20 20.67
N GLU A 986 13.25 -9.80 20.99
CA GLU A 986 14.11 -10.48 21.98
C GLU A 986 13.93 -9.90 23.38
#